data_AF-A0A0W0W1J8-F1
#
_entry.id   AF-A0A0W0W1J8-F1
#
_cell.length_a   1.000
_cell.length_b   1.000
_cell.length_c   1.000
_cell.angle_alpha   90.00
_cell.angle_beta   90.00
_cell.angle_gamma   90.00
#
_symmetry.space_group_name_H-M   'P 1'
#
loop_
_entity.id
_entity.type
_entity.pdbx_description
1 polymer ?
#
loop_
_entity_poly.entity_id
_entity_poly.type
_entity_poly.pdbx_seq_one_letter_code
_entity_poly.pdbx_strand_id
1 'polypeptide(L)'
;MSGGISIAIKTSFEVHTKEEQESIYLLYAEAHHAQDALLRLNTKKLAKQRAALLALHTFYKEELGTTNPASFGFLTPEQKIRLKNKLIYTYYLLYAQYQLDSTEKRGYTLKDHGDALALCVQRIKELDTTGVCGQATPFEDDLEANIALATQCLKFIGLTQIASWFVEKFEQFMDNHTGTLVKWMTEVNNSRLYWVWGGGMLDTIFTMLPDDFYNKLEAQANLTAPSPITGYMSWVLYYTRFGINLFLLWKHTFHPSKEECHIPRWERFLTQWNQRKFALLNDSIWGVANMVCFFWLNGGGMLGYAGNVVTVALLLMDLALATWRFCEEATKHNTKMEAIRRDKEKLASEIASLAFALENELNVFKKQELAAKLARMENELTTLNKMETKANFEWKYKKYSLMNDWAYALGLMVAFSIMCCFFFPPAAIVPATAMIIGVVGAALCFVLTVATAAVTGALEVAKSRESSKLERETCERLLGAFKKETDPNLKKQLYLDMKLALAESDYQQRAAQFQMAKLVRSVLIDALIPPLVFVSLIFMPLGIGLAVLAAGFALAVITNAIINRFEPKHEKLPYFNEADYAAFASNPDLKQLENTAAKEAKKGRNLFGLMKPSEDYTKLAEEPSNADLAVINTHDLGFC
;
A
#
# COMPACT_ATOMS: atom_id res chain seq x y z
N MET A 1 -29.99 27.47 6.80
CA MET A 1 -29.09 26.83 7.78
C MET A 1 -29.63 25.45 8.08
N SER A 2 -29.26 24.44 7.29
CA SER A 2 -29.55 23.04 7.61
C SER A 2 -28.45 22.55 8.56
N GLY A 3 -28.75 22.44 9.85
CA GLY A 3 -27.81 21.87 10.82
C GLY A 3 -27.54 20.43 10.44
N GLY A 4 -26.33 20.14 9.94
CA GLY A 4 -25.94 18.77 9.59
C GLY A 4 -25.92 17.88 10.83
N ILE A 5 -26.25 16.60 10.67
CA ILE A 5 -26.26 15.63 11.77
C ILE A 5 -24.85 15.54 12.37
N SER A 6 -24.78 15.63 13.70
CA SER A 6 -23.54 15.72 14.47
C SER A 6 -23.30 14.45 15.27
N ILE A 7 -22.89 13.37 14.62
CA ILE A 7 -22.55 12.10 15.30
C ILE A 7 -21.06 12.14 15.70
N ALA A 8 -20.73 11.75 16.93
CA ALA A 8 -19.33 11.58 17.32
C ALA A 8 -18.80 10.24 16.77
N ILE A 9 -17.64 10.24 16.12
CA ILE A 9 -17.00 8.99 15.68
C ILE A 9 -16.52 8.21 16.91
N LYS A 10 -17.05 6.99 17.07
CA LYS A 10 -16.69 6.05 18.14
C LYS A 10 -16.12 4.76 17.55
N THR A 11 -15.76 3.79 18.37
CA THR A 11 -15.09 2.56 17.91
C THR A 11 -16.05 1.53 17.30
N SER A 12 -17.33 1.54 17.68
CA SER A 12 -18.39 0.64 17.21
C SER A 12 -19.75 1.33 17.20
N PHE A 13 -20.76 0.67 16.61
CA PHE A 13 -22.15 1.14 16.64
C PHE A 13 -22.70 1.21 18.07
N GLU A 14 -22.35 0.23 18.89
CA GLU A 14 -22.95 0.00 20.20
C GLU A 14 -22.50 1.01 21.27
N VAL A 15 -21.34 1.66 21.11
CA VAL A 15 -20.86 2.74 22.01
C VAL A 15 -21.60 4.07 21.76
N HIS A 16 -22.35 4.19 20.66
CA HIS A 16 -23.16 5.37 20.38
C HIS A 16 -24.33 5.49 21.36
N THR A 17 -24.74 6.72 21.68
CA THR A 17 -25.98 6.92 22.45
C THR A 17 -27.17 6.47 21.60
N LYS A 18 -28.33 6.19 22.22
CA LYS A 18 -29.51 5.77 21.46
C LYS A 18 -29.89 6.78 20.38
N GLU A 19 -29.77 8.08 20.68
CA GLU A 19 -30.04 9.16 19.74
C GLU A 19 -29.05 9.17 18.56
N GLU A 20 -27.77 8.89 18.83
CA GLU A 20 -26.75 8.76 17.79
C GLU A 20 -26.98 7.53 16.92
N GLN A 21 -27.37 6.39 17.52
CA GLN A 21 -27.73 5.16 16.80
C GLN A 21 -28.92 5.37 15.88
N GLU A 22 -29.99 5.99 16.38
CA GLU A 22 -31.17 6.36 15.58
C GLU A 22 -30.80 7.30 14.44
N SER A 23 -29.90 8.26 14.67
CA SER A 23 -29.40 9.17 13.64
C SER A 23 -28.61 8.44 12.54
N ILE A 24 -27.78 7.46 12.92
CA ILE A 24 -27.04 6.61 11.97
C ILE A 24 -28.03 5.77 11.14
N TYR A 25 -29.03 5.20 11.78
CA TYR A 25 -30.09 4.43 11.12
C TYR A 25 -30.90 5.27 10.12
N LEU A 26 -31.31 6.46 10.54
CA LEU A 26 -32.03 7.41 9.69
C LEU A 26 -31.19 7.80 8.47
N LEU A 27 -29.90 8.07 8.68
CA LEU A 27 -28.98 8.41 7.60
C LEU A 27 -28.84 7.28 6.56
N TYR A 28 -28.78 6.02 7.01
CA TYR A 28 -28.79 4.88 6.11
C TYR A 28 -30.12 4.75 5.36
N ALA A 29 -31.26 4.84 6.07
CA ALA A 29 -32.59 4.71 5.48
C ALA A 29 -32.87 5.79 4.43
N GLU A 30 -32.54 7.05 4.73
CA GLU A 30 -32.71 8.16 3.79
C GLU A 30 -31.77 8.06 2.59
N ALA A 31 -30.50 7.68 2.79
CA ALA A 31 -29.55 7.49 1.69
C ALA A 31 -29.91 6.31 0.77
N HIS A 32 -30.59 5.29 1.30
CA HIS A 32 -31.09 4.15 0.54
C HIS A 32 -32.35 4.48 -0.27
N HIS A 33 -33.24 5.34 0.26
CA HIS A 33 -34.53 5.66 -0.36
C HIS A 33 -34.53 6.93 -1.22
N ALA A 34 -33.65 7.89 -0.94
CA ALA A 34 -33.57 9.15 -1.67
C ALA A 34 -32.38 9.13 -2.63
N GLN A 35 -32.65 9.10 -3.93
CA GLN A 35 -31.61 9.22 -4.96
C GLN A 35 -30.89 10.59 -4.94
N ASP A 36 -31.42 11.62 -4.25
CA ASP A 36 -30.86 12.98 -4.31
C ASP A 36 -30.83 13.79 -2.98
N ALA A 37 -31.50 13.34 -1.90
CA ALA A 37 -31.60 14.10 -0.64
C ALA A 37 -30.75 13.48 0.47
N LEU A 38 -29.44 13.41 0.24
CA LEU A 38 -28.49 12.89 1.21
C LEU A 38 -28.36 13.81 2.43
N LEU A 39 -28.71 13.31 3.62
CA LEU A 39 -28.42 13.98 4.89
C LEU A 39 -26.94 14.37 4.96
N ARG A 40 -26.69 15.68 5.11
CA ARG A 40 -25.33 16.21 5.24
C ARG A 40 -24.85 16.03 6.68
N LEU A 41 -23.75 15.32 6.87
CA LEU A 41 -23.08 15.28 8.16
C LEU A 41 -22.39 16.62 8.41
N ASN A 42 -22.14 16.93 9.68
CA ASN A 42 -21.40 18.12 10.04
C ASN A 42 -19.92 17.98 9.64
N THR A 43 -19.56 18.46 8.44
CA THR A 43 -18.20 18.36 7.87
C THR A 43 -17.13 18.99 8.76
N LYS A 44 -17.45 20.05 9.51
CA LYS A 44 -16.53 20.69 10.46
C LYS A 44 -16.20 19.76 11.63
N LYS A 45 -17.18 19.02 12.15
CA LYS A 45 -16.95 18.04 13.21
C LYS A 45 -16.18 16.82 12.68
N LEU A 46 -16.53 16.34 11.48
CA LEU A 46 -15.79 15.25 10.82
C LEU A 46 -14.31 15.62 10.59
N ALA A 47 -14.03 16.84 10.13
CA ALA A 47 -12.66 17.31 9.92
C ALA A 47 -11.83 17.29 11.22
N LYS A 48 -12.44 17.61 12.38
CA LYS A 48 -11.79 17.50 13.70
C LYS A 48 -11.52 16.05 14.11
N GLN A 49 -12.32 15.11 13.64
CA GLN A 49 -12.21 13.68 13.95
C GLN A 49 -11.50 12.88 12.84
N ARG A 50 -10.86 13.55 11.86
CA ARG A 50 -10.30 12.89 10.65
C ARG A 50 -9.34 11.75 10.98
N ALA A 51 -8.46 11.91 11.97
CA ALA A 51 -7.49 10.87 12.31
C ALA A 51 -8.18 9.58 12.80
N ALA A 52 -9.22 9.71 13.63
CA ALA A 52 -10.03 8.60 14.09
C ALA A 52 -10.89 8.02 12.96
N LEU A 53 -11.50 8.89 12.14
CA LEU A 53 -12.28 8.49 10.97
C LEU A 53 -11.47 7.63 10.03
N LEU A 54 -10.27 8.08 9.64
CA LEU A 54 -9.42 7.38 8.68
C LEU A 54 -9.01 5.99 9.19
N ALA A 55 -8.68 5.89 10.49
CA ALA A 55 -8.30 4.62 11.09
C ALA A 55 -9.47 3.63 11.10
N LEU A 56 -10.66 4.08 11.50
CA LEU A 56 -11.86 3.24 11.57
C LEU A 56 -12.38 2.90 10.17
N HIS A 57 -12.44 3.88 9.27
CA HIS A 57 -12.77 3.70 7.86
C HIS A 57 -11.91 2.61 7.22
N THR A 58 -10.58 2.70 7.35
CA THR A 58 -9.66 1.71 6.77
C THR A 58 -9.93 0.32 7.34
N PHE A 59 -10.15 0.21 8.66
CA PHE A 59 -10.46 -1.06 9.32
C PHE A 59 -11.80 -1.65 8.85
N TYR A 60 -12.89 -0.89 8.92
CA TYR A 60 -14.23 -1.37 8.59
C TYR A 60 -14.42 -1.61 7.08
N LYS A 61 -13.70 -0.87 6.22
CA LYS A 61 -13.69 -1.12 4.78
C LYS A 61 -13.07 -2.49 4.46
N GLU A 62 -11.97 -2.85 5.12
CA GLU A 62 -11.35 -4.16 4.95
C GLU A 62 -12.25 -5.29 5.48
N GLU A 63 -12.86 -5.09 6.65
CA GLU A 63 -13.86 -6.02 7.21
C GLU A 63 -15.10 -6.18 6.32
N LEU A 64 -15.52 -5.14 5.60
CA LEU A 64 -16.59 -5.24 4.61
C LEU A 64 -16.17 -6.15 3.43
N GLY A 65 -14.93 -6.01 2.96
CA GLY A 65 -14.37 -6.85 1.91
C GLY A 65 -14.32 -8.33 2.29
N THR A 66 -14.17 -8.65 3.57
CA THR A 66 -14.16 -10.02 4.11
C THR A 66 -15.54 -10.52 4.55
N THR A 67 -16.58 -9.68 4.53
CA THR A 67 -17.93 -10.09 4.94
C THR A 67 -18.53 -11.02 3.88
N ASN A 68 -18.58 -12.32 4.21
CA ASN A 68 -19.06 -13.37 3.32
C ASN A 68 -20.58 -13.57 3.41
N PRO A 69 -21.34 -13.28 2.32
CA PRO A 69 -22.80 -13.44 2.32
C PRO A 69 -23.24 -14.91 2.45
N ALA A 70 -22.40 -15.87 2.09
CA ALA A 70 -22.70 -17.29 2.27
C ALA A 70 -22.89 -17.67 3.75
N SER A 71 -22.36 -16.87 4.69
CA SER A 71 -22.51 -17.11 6.13
C SER A 71 -23.88 -16.66 6.67
N PHE A 72 -24.61 -15.81 5.95
CA PHE A 72 -25.81 -15.13 6.46
C PHE A 72 -26.94 -16.10 6.79
N GLY A 73 -27.06 -17.20 6.03
CA GLY A 73 -28.06 -18.24 6.26
C GLY A 73 -27.85 -19.03 7.55
N PHE A 74 -26.67 -18.94 8.15
CA PHE A 74 -26.31 -19.65 9.37
C PHE A 74 -26.31 -18.73 10.60
N LEU A 75 -26.57 -17.43 10.45
CA LEU A 75 -26.56 -16.49 11.57
C LEU A 75 -27.79 -16.68 12.46
N THR A 76 -27.58 -16.64 13.78
CA THR A 76 -28.70 -16.50 14.73
C THR A 76 -29.38 -15.13 14.55
N PRO A 77 -30.65 -14.95 14.96
CA PRO A 77 -31.32 -13.66 14.87
C PRO A 77 -30.52 -12.50 15.52
N GLU A 78 -29.87 -12.78 16.64
CA GLU A 78 -29.04 -11.81 17.36
C GLU A 78 -27.75 -11.50 16.60
N GLN A 79 -27.09 -12.51 16.02
CA GLN A 79 -25.93 -12.30 15.14
C GLN A 79 -26.31 -11.50 13.90
N LYS A 80 -27.47 -11.76 13.30
CA LYS A 80 -28.00 -11.04 12.15
C LYS A 80 -28.21 -9.55 12.48
N ILE A 81 -28.84 -9.25 13.61
CA ILE A 81 -29.02 -7.86 14.08
C ILE A 81 -27.66 -7.18 14.33
N ARG A 82 -26.71 -7.87 14.98
CA ARG A 82 -25.35 -7.33 15.22
C ARG A 82 -24.60 -7.05 13.93
N LEU A 83 -24.62 -7.98 12.97
CA LEU A 83 -23.97 -7.78 11.69
C LEU A 83 -24.62 -6.63 10.91
N LYS A 84 -25.95 -6.52 10.96
CA LYS A 84 -26.68 -5.40 10.37
C LYS A 84 -26.24 -4.06 10.98
N ASN A 85 -26.18 -3.96 12.31
CA ASN A 85 -25.68 -2.78 13.00
C ASN A 85 -24.25 -2.43 12.56
N LYS A 86 -23.36 -3.43 12.49
CA LYS A 86 -21.98 -3.26 12.05
C LYS A 86 -21.89 -2.77 10.61
N LEU A 87 -22.69 -3.32 9.69
CA LEU A 87 -22.73 -2.91 8.29
C LEU A 87 -23.27 -1.48 8.15
N ILE A 88 -24.34 -1.14 8.87
CA ILE A 88 -24.88 0.23 8.89
C ILE A 88 -23.85 1.21 9.46
N TYR A 89 -23.10 0.81 10.48
CA TYR A 89 -22.01 1.64 11.00
C TYR A 89 -20.86 1.80 10.00
N THR A 90 -20.52 0.73 9.30
CA THR A 90 -19.53 0.74 8.22
C THR A 90 -19.97 1.67 7.09
N TYR A 91 -21.25 1.61 6.70
CA TYR A 91 -21.86 2.53 5.76
C TYR A 91 -21.71 3.98 6.23
N TYR A 92 -22.03 4.26 7.50
CA TYR A 92 -21.85 5.60 8.07
C TYR A 92 -20.39 6.08 8.00
N LEU A 93 -19.41 5.24 8.35
CA LEU A 93 -17.99 5.60 8.27
C LEU A 93 -17.52 5.84 6.82
N LEU A 94 -17.90 4.95 5.90
CA LEU A 94 -17.63 5.08 4.46
C LEU A 94 -18.26 6.36 3.91
N TYR A 95 -19.49 6.66 4.30
CA TYR A 95 -20.22 7.83 3.88
C TYR A 95 -19.66 9.11 4.49
N ALA A 96 -19.25 9.09 5.75
CA ALA A 96 -18.57 10.20 6.40
C ALA A 96 -17.24 10.52 5.71
N GLN A 97 -16.46 9.49 5.36
CA GLN A 97 -15.22 9.66 4.60
C GLN A 97 -15.48 10.10 3.15
N TYR A 98 -16.51 9.57 2.48
CA TYR A 98 -16.95 10.01 1.15
C TYR A 98 -17.37 11.48 1.17
N GLN A 99 -18.17 11.91 2.15
CA GLN A 99 -18.56 13.30 2.29
C GLN A 99 -17.35 14.19 2.55
N LEU A 100 -16.42 13.76 3.41
CA LEU A 100 -15.20 14.50 3.68
C LEU A 100 -14.34 14.64 2.42
N ASP A 101 -14.09 13.55 1.70
CA ASP A 101 -13.28 13.54 0.47
C ASP A 101 -13.99 14.26 -0.69
N SER A 102 -15.32 14.19 -0.78
CA SER A 102 -16.13 14.86 -1.80
C SER A 102 -16.15 16.37 -1.56
N THR A 103 -16.35 16.76 -0.30
CA THR A 103 -16.17 18.14 0.17
C THR A 103 -14.77 18.63 -0.22
N GLU A 104 -13.75 17.80 0.01
CA GLU A 104 -12.36 18.08 -0.33
C GLU A 104 -11.99 17.84 -1.79
N LYS A 105 -12.95 17.60 -2.69
CA LYS A 105 -12.73 17.35 -4.13
C LYS A 105 -11.61 16.33 -4.42
N ARG A 106 -11.45 15.32 -3.58
CA ARG A 106 -10.54 14.19 -3.81
C ARG A 106 -11.20 13.17 -4.73
N GLY A 107 -11.49 13.58 -5.96
CA GLY A 107 -12.25 12.77 -6.94
C GLY A 107 -11.70 11.36 -7.12
N TYR A 108 -10.39 11.18 -6.99
CA TYR A 108 -9.73 9.88 -7.15
C TYR A 108 -10.10 8.84 -6.07
N THR A 109 -10.52 9.25 -4.86
CA THR A 109 -11.00 8.31 -3.82
C THR A 109 -12.50 8.10 -3.84
N LEU A 110 -13.26 8.98 -4.51
CA LEU A 110 -14.73 8.94 -4.47
C LEU A 110 -15.30 7.68 -5.11
N LYS A 111 -14.72 7.22 -6.23
CA LYS A 111 -15.15 5.98 -6.88
C LYS A 111 -15.00 4.80 -5.94
N ASP A 112 -13.83 4.67 -5.33
CA ASP A 112 -13.49 3.59 -4.41
C ASP A 112 -14.37 3.58 -3.15
N HIS A 113 -14.71 4.75 -2.61
CA HIS A 113 -15.70 4.85 -1.53
C HIS A 113 -17.13 4.55 -2.00
N GLY A 114 -17.49 4.97 -3.21
CA GLY A 114 -18.80 4.70 -3.83
C GLY A 114 -19.01 3.20 -4.05
N ASP A 115 -18.01 2.51 -4.58
CA ASP A 115 -18.01 1.06 -4.78
C ASP A 115 -18.13 0.34 -3.42
N ALA A 116 -17.43 0.82 -2.38
CA ALA A 116 -17.55 0.28 -1.03
C ALA A 116 -18.93 0.54 -0.39
N LEU A 117 -19.53 1.71 -0.60
CA LEU A 117 -20.89 2.02 -0.15
C LEU A 117 -21.92 1.12 -0.83
N ALA A 118 -21.79 0.92 -2.15
CA ALA A 118 -22.65 0.02 -2.91
C ALA A 118 -22.53 -1.42 -2.42
N LEU A 119 -21.31 -1.91 -2.18
CA LEU A 119 -21.06 -3.22 -1.59
C LEU A 119 -21.69 -3.35 -0.20
N CYS A 120 -21.62 -2.31 0.63
CA CYS A 120 -22.23 -2.31 1.96
C CYS A 120 -23.76 -2.42 1.89
N VAL A 121 -24.41 -1.66 1.02
CA VAL A 121 -25.86 -1.75 0.75
C VAL A 121 -26.23 -3.14 0.24
N GLN A 122 -25.45 -3.67 -0.71
CA GLN A 122 -25.64 -5.02 -1.23
C GLN A 122 -25.60 -6.05 -0.09
N ARG A 123 -24.60 -5.99 0.80
CA ARG A 123 -24.47 -6.90 1.94
C ARG A 123 -25.63 -6.78 2.93
N ILE A 124 -26.13 -5.59 3.19
CA ILE A 124 -27.32 -5.39 4.04
C ILE A 124 -28.57 -5.99 3.39
N LYS A 125 -28.76 -5.78 2.08
CA LYS A 125 -29.87 -6.37 1.32
C LYS A 125 -29.81 -7.89 1.31
N GLU A 126 -28.65 -8.47 1.03
CA GLU A 126 -28.41 -9.92 1.11
C GLU A 126 -28.72 -10.43 2.52
N LEU A 127 -28.25 -9.75 3.55
CA LEU A 127 -28.54 -10.11 4.94
C LEU A 127 -30.05 -10.10 5.21
N ASP A 128 -30.77 -9.04 4.84
CA ASP A 128 -32.21 -8.91 5.06
C ASP A 128 -33.03 -9.95 4.26
N THR A 129 -32.64 -10.23 3.01
CA THR A 129 -33.32 -11.17 2.10
C THR A 129 -33.00 -12.63 2.38
N THR A 130 -31.90 -12.92 3.08
CA THR A 130 -31.61 -14.29 3.53
C THR A 130 -32.66 -14.69 4.57
N GLY A 131 -33.66 -15.48 4.15
CA GLY A 131 -34.72 -15.98 5.00
C GLY A 131 -34.17 -16.80 6.17
N VAL A 132 -35.02 -17.05 7.17
CA VAL A 132 -34.71 -18.02 8.23
C VAL A 132 -34.48 -19.38 7.55
N CYS A 133 -33.29 -19.94 7.76
CA CYS A 133 -32.75 -21.23 7.28
C CYS A 133 -33.62 -22.03 6.27
N GLY A 134 -33.15 -22.15 5.01
CA GLY A 134 -33.59 -23.23 4.12
C GLY A 134 -34.40 -22.87 2.87
N GLN A 135 -34.46 -21.62 2.42
CA GLN A 135 -35.01 -21.29 1.09
C GLN A 135 -33.93 -20.70 0.19
N ALA A 136 -33.59 -21.46 -0.86
CA ALA A 136 -32.69 -21.03 -1.92
C ALA A 136 -33.35 -19.91 -2.74
N THR A 137 -32.66 -18.79 -2.90
CA THR A 137 -32.99 -17.79 -3.90
C THR A 137 -32.45 -18.22 -5.28
N PRO A 138 -33.18 -17.95 -6.38
CA PRO A 138 -32.78 -18.38 -7.71
C PRO A 138 -31.47 -17.72 -8.17
N PHE A 139 -30.62 -18.53 -8.78
CA PHE A 139 -29.28 -18.23 -9.31
C PHE A 139 -29.30 -17.34 -10.58
N GLU A 140 -30.44 -16.77 -10.95
CA GLU A 140 -30.67 -16.22 -12.30
C GLU A 140 -30.22 -14.75 -12.45
N ASP A 141 -30.09 -13.99 -11.36
CA ASP A 141 -29.65 -12.58 -11.43
C ASP A 141 -28.11 -12.42 -11.47
N ASP A 142 -27.33 -13.46 -11.17
CA ASP A 142 -25.86 -13.41 -11.16
C ASP A 142 -25.25 -13.91 -12.50
N LEU A 143 -26.05 -14.55 -13.35
CA LEU A 143 -25.60 -15.10 -14.63
C LEU A 143 -25.53 -14.03 -15.73
N GLU A 144 -26.43 -13.05 -15.74
CA GLU A 144 -26.41 -11.94 -16.70
C GLU A 144 -25.24 -10.96 -16.46
N ALA A 145 -24.82 -10.77 -15.20
CA ALA A 145 -23.65 -9.97 -14.85
C ALA A 145 -22.32 -10.64 -15.27
N ASN A 146 -22.26 -11.98 -15.26
CA ASN A 146 -21.07 -12.74 -15.64
C ASN A 146 -20.99 -13.02 -17.16
N ILE A 147 -22.10 -12.99 -17.91
CA ILE A 147 -22.13 -13.14 -19.37
C ILE A 147 -21.68 -11.84 -20.08
N ALA A 148 -21.93 -10.66 -19.50
CA ALA A 148 -21.42 -9.40 -20.04
C ALA A 148 -19.88 -9.29 -20.00
N LEU A 149 -19.23 -10.04 -19.10
CA LEU A 149 -17.77 -10.02 -18.89
C LEU A 149 -17.00 -10.90 -19.89
N ALA A 150 -17.68 -11.85 -20.56
CA ALA A 150 -17.07 -12.80 -21.49
C ALA A 150 -16.88 -12.24 -22.92
N THR A 151 -17.48 -11.09 -23.23
CA THR A 151 -17.47 -10.51 -24.60
C THR A 151 -16.30 -9.54 -24.84
N GLN A 152 -15.41 -9.35 -23.86
CA GLN A 152 -14.19 -8.52 -23.99
C GLN A 152 -12.91 -9.33 -24.31
N CYS A 153 -13.04 -10.60 -24.69
CA CYS A 153 -11.94 -11.39 -25.23
C CYS A 153 -11.87 -11.29 -26.76
N LEU A 154 -11.41 -10.15 -27.28
CA LEU A 154 -10.80 -10.07 -28.61
C LEU A 154 -10.08 -8.72 -28.78
N LYS A 155 -8.75 -8.73 -28.62
CA LYS A 155 -7.78 -8.02 -29.48
C LYS A 155 -6.35 -8.30 -29.02
N PHE A 156 -5.88 -9.49 -29.36
CA PHE A 156 -4.46 -9.74 -29.56
C PHE A 156 -4.04 -9.07 -30.88
N ILE A 157 -3.04 -8.19 -30.84
CA ILE A 157 -1.92 -8.07 -31.79
C ILE A 157 -0.85 -7.16 -31.14
N GLY A 158 0.40 -7.63 -31.14
CA GLY A 158 1.51 -7.19 -30.29
C GLY A 158 2.23 -5.88 -30.64
N LEU A 159 1.53 -4.83 -31.08
CA LEU A 159 2.11 -3.49 -31.27
C LEU A 159 1.25 -2.33 -30.72
N THR A 160 0.06 -2.61 -30.18
CA THR A 160 -0.84 -1.62 -29.55
C THR A 160 -0.64 -1.44 -28.04
N GLN A 161 0.09 -2.33 -27.35
CA GLN A 161 0.21 -2.28 -25.87
C GLN A 161 1.05 -1.09 -25.36
N ILE A 162 2.02 -0.62 -26.15
CA ILE A 162 2.85 0.55 -25.81
C ILE A 162 2.01 1.83 -25.98
N ALA A 163 1.20 1.89 -27.05
CA ALA A 163 0.28 3.01 -27.29
C ALA A 163 -0.87 3.03 -26.27
N SER A 164 -1.45 1.89 -25.90
CA SER A 164 -2.51 1.84 -24.88
C SER A 164 -1.99 2.21 -23.50
N TRP A 165 -0.76 1.79 -23.14
CA TRP A 165 -0.13 2.22 -21.89
C TRP A 165 0.14 3.72 -21.87
N PHE A 166 0.65 4.30 -22.97
CA PHE A 166 0.84 5.75 -23.08
C PHE A 166 -0.49 6.51 -23.08
N VAL A 167 -1.51 6.05 -23.81
CA VAL A 167 -2.84 6.66 -23.90
C VAL A 167 -3.57 6.56 -22.56
N GLU A 168 -3.53 5.42 -21.87
CA GLU A 168 -4.14 5.26 -20.54
C GLU A 168 -3.47 6.17 -19.51
N LYS A 169 -2.15 6.39 -19.60
CA LYS A 169 -1.43 7.35 -18.76
C LYS A 169 -1.72 8.80 -19.14
N PHE A 170 -1.97 9.07 -20.42
CA PHE A 170 -2.36 10.40 -20.92
C PHE A 170 -3.83 10.73 -20.59
N GLU A 171 -4.73 9.75 -20.60
CA GLU A 171 -6.11 9.87 -20.14
C GLU A 171 -6.14 10.06 -18.61
N GLN A 172 -5.37 9.28 -17.85
CA GLN A 172 -5.17 9.51 -16.41
C GLN A 172 -4.57 10.91 -16.11
N PHE A 173 -3.73 11.43 -17.01
CA PHE A 173 -3.18 12.79 -16.96
C PHE A 173 -4.27 13.86 -17.20
N MET A 174 -5.25 13.59 -18.07
CA MET A 174 -6.37 14.48 -18.39
C MET A 174 -7.52 14.41 -17.36
N ASP A 175 -7.75 13.26 -16.72
CA ASP A 175 -8.90 12.99 -15.84
C ASP A 175 -8.72 13.41 -14.36
N ASN A 176 -7.92 14.44 -14.07
CA ASN A 176 -7.76 15.01 -12.71
C ASN A 176 -7.23 14.03 -11.62
N HIS A 177 -6.52 12.95 -11.99
CA HIS A 177 -5.88 12.04 -11.02
C HIS A 177 -4.52 12.57 -10.53
N THR A 178 -4.53 13.70 -9.80
CA THR A 178 -3.30 14.35 -9.30
C THR A 178 -2.41 13.43 -8.46
N GLY A 179 -2.99 12.47 -7.73
CA GLY A 179 -2.22 11.47 -6.97
C GLY A 179 -1.42 10.50 -7.85
N THR A 180 -2.02 10.02 -8.93
CA THR A 180 -1.36 9.14 -9.91
C THR A 180 -0.22 9.88 -10.61
N LEU A 181 -0.43 11.14 -10.94
CA LEU A 181 0.59 11.98 -11.56
C LEU A 181 1.81 12.21 -10.64
N VAL A 182 1.58 12.51 -9.36
CA VAL A 182 2.66 12.63 -8.36
C VAL A 182 3.44 11.33 -8.20
N LYS A 183 2.76 10.18 -8.21
CA LYS A 183 3.40 8.86 -8.16
C LYS A 183 4.28 8.63 -9.39
N TRP A 184 3.74 8.88 -10.59
CA TRP A 184 4.49 8.75 -11.83
C TRP A 184 5.72 9.67 -11.88
N MET A 185 5.59 10.95 -11.49
CA MET A 185 6.75 11.86 -11.43
C MET A 185 7.81 11.37 -10.43
N THR A 186 7.39 10.73 -9.34
CA THR A 186 8.31 10.15 -8.36
C THR A 186 9.04 8.94 -8.94
N GLU A 187 8.35 8.06 -9.67
CA GLU A 187 8.96 6.93 -10.38
C GLU A 187 9.97 7.40 -11.44
N VAL A 188 9.59 8.40 -12.25
CA VAL A 188 10.48 9.01 -13.25
C VAL A 188 11.70 9.67 -12.60
N ASN A 189 11.51 10.36 -11.47
CA ASN A 189 12.60 10.97 -10.70
C ASN A 189 13.57 9.90 -10.17
N ASN A 190 13.06 8.75 -9.72
CA ASN A 190 13.90 7.64 -9.26
C ASN A 190 14.72 7.03 -10.40
N SER A 191 14.11 6.82 -11.58
CA SER A 191 14.84 6.38 -12.77
C SER A 191 15.90 7.40 -13.21
N ARG A 192 15.62 8.71 -13.08
CA ARG A 192 16.61 9.76 -13.32
C ARG A 192 17.78 9.64 -12.34
N LEU A 193 17.50 9.54 -11.03
CA LEU A 193 18.55 9.43 -10.00
C LEU A 193 19.41 8.18 -10.22
N TYR A 194 18.77 7.04 -10.52
CA TYR A 194 19.47 5.83 -10.92
C TYR A 194 20.46 6.08 -12.08
N TRP A 195 20.03 6.78 -13.14
CA TRP A 195 20.92 7.13 -14.25
C TRP A 195 21.98 8.17 -13.87
N VAL A 196 21.66 9.16 -13.04
CA VAL A 196 22.63 10.15 -12.57
C VAL A 196 23.79 9.46 -11.85
N TRP A 197 23.48 8.48 -10.99
CA TRP A 197 24.52 7.73 -10.26
C TRP A 197 25.21 6.69 -11.14
N GLY A 198 24.45 5.89 -11.89
CA GLY A 198 25.01 4.85 -12.76
C GLY A 198 25.80 5.42 -13.94
N GLY A 199 25.27 6.45 -14.60
CA GLY A 199 25.93 7.19 -15.68
C GLY A 199 27.14 7.97 -15.19
N GLY A 200 27.05 8.63 -14.03
CA GLY A 200 28.19 9.31 -13.40
C GLY A 200 29.32 8.36 -13.02
N MET A 201 28.99 7.17 -12.48
CA MET A 201 29.96 6.11 -12.24
C MET A 201 30.65 5.68 -13.55
N LEU A 202 29.88 5.42 -14.62
CA LEU A 202 30.43 5.03 -15.93
C LEU A 202 31.31 6.12 -16.56
N ASP A 203 30.91 7.39 -16.46
CA ASP A 203 31.71 8.52 -16.97
C ASP A 203 33.05 8.64 -16.22
N THR A 204 33.03 8.38 -14.90
CA THR A 204 34.26 8.37 -14.11
C THR A 204 35.17 7.21 -14.51
N ILE A 205 34.62 6.02 -14.78
CA ILE A 205 35.36 4.87 -15.30
C ILE A 205 35.95 5.18 -16.69
N PHE A 206 35.16 5.77 -17.59
CA PHE A 206 35.63 6.16 -18.93
C PHE A 206 36.76 7.17 -18.86
N THR A 207 36.70 8.12 -17.93
CA THR A 207 37.75 9.12 -17.72
C THR A 207 39.08 8.49 -17.28
N MET A 208 39.05 7.33 -16.60
CA MET A 208 40.26 6.58 -16.22
C MET A 208 40.88 5.78 -17.36
N LEU A 209 40.14 5.52 -18.45
CA LEU A 209 40.70 4.84 -19.61
C LEU A 209 41.66 5.77 -20.36
N PRO A 210 42.74 5.25 -20.97
CA PRO A 210 43.60 6.04 -21.86
C PRO A 210 42.82 6.71 -22.99
N ASP A 211 43.24 7.90 -23.45
CA ASP A 211 42.55 8.63 -24.52
C ASP A 211 42.57 7.90 -25.87
N ASP A 212 43.58 7.05 -26.08
CA ASP A 212 43.74 6.16 -27.23
C ASP A 212 42.98 4.84 -27.11
N PHE A 213 42.27 4.61 -26.00
CA PHE A 213 41.45 3.42 -25.81
C PHE A 213 40.29 3.37 -26.81
N TYR A 214 40.07 2.19 -27.40
CA TYR A 214 39.10 1.96 -28.47
C TYR A 214 37.71 2.52 -28.12
N ASN A 215 37.14 3.29 -29.05
CA ASN A 215 35.83 3.94 -28.95
C ASN A 215 35.59 4.87 -27.74
N LYS A 216 36.59 5.19 -26.90
CA LYS A 216 36.39 5.99 -25.67
C LYS A 216 35.65 7.31 -25.93
N LEU A 217 36.13 8.12 -26.87
CA LEU A 217 35.56 9.45 -27.14
C LEU A 217 34.11 9.36 -27.62
N GLU A 218 33.81 8.39 -28.47
CA GLU A 218 32.46 8.14 -28.98
C GLU A 218 31.55 7.59 -27.87
N ALA A 219 32.06 6.66 -27.05
CA ALA A 219 31.36 6.11 -25.90
C ALA A 219 30.99 7.21 -24.89
N GLN A 220 31.90 8.13 -24.58
CA GLN A 220 31.67 9.24 -23.66
C GLN A 220 30.66 10.25 -24.22
N ALA A 221 30.73 10.57 -25.51
CA ALA A 221 29.73 11.42 -26.17
C ALA A 221 28.32 10.81 -26.12
N ASN A 222 28.20 9.49 -26.31
CA ASN A 222 26.91 8.80 -26.26
C ASN A 222 26.39 8.60 -24.83
N LEU A 223 27.29 8.34 -23.86
CA LEU A 223 26.92 8.22 -22.45
C LEU A 223 26.34 9.54 -21.90
N THR A 224 26.89 10.67 -22.33
CA THR A 224 26.46 12.02 -21.89
C THR A 224 25.30 12.59 -22.70
N ALA A 225 24.87 11.92 -23.78
CA ALA A 225 23.75 12.38 -24.60
C ALA A 225 22.44 12.62 -23.82
N PRO A 226 22.09 11.82 -22.79
CA PRO A 226 20.90 12.09 -21.96
C PRO A 226 21.07 13.27 -20.98
N SER A 227 22.29 13.75 -20.72
CA SER A 227 22.60 14.73 -19.67
C SER A 227 21.80 16.05 -19.78
N PRO A 228 21.59 16.65 -20.96
CA PRO A 228 20.73 17.83 -21.06
C PRO A 228 19.30 17.54 -20.63
N ILE A 229 18.73 16.39 -21.06
CA ILE A 229 17.36 16.00 -20.75
C ILE A 229 17.22 15.72 -19.25
N THR A 230 18.12 14.92 -18.68
CA THR A 230 18.10 14.62 -17.23
C THR A 230 18.37 15.87 -16.40
N GLY A 231 19.20 16.79 -16.89
CA GLY A 231 19.43 18.11 -16.32
C GLY A 231 18.16 18.96 -16.26
N TYR A 232 17.40 19.09 -17.36
CA TYR A 232 16.10 19.77 -17.33
C TYR A 232 15.09 19.06 -16.41
N MET A 233 15.01 17.72 -16.47
CA MET A 233 14.14 16.94 -15.60
C MET A 233 14.46 17.13 -14.11
N SER A 234 15.73 17.39 -13.77
CA SER A 234 16.18 17.52 -12.38
C SER A 234 15.54 18.66 -11.61
N TRP A 235 15.05 19.72 -12.28
CA TRP A 235 14.31 20.80 -11.62
C TRP A 235 12.85 20.85 -12.06
N VAL A 236 12.55 20.56 -13.33
CA VAL A 236 11.17 20.59 -13.86
C VAL A 236 10.26 19.64 -13.10
N LEU A 237 10.71 18.41 -12.79
CA LEU A 237 9.90 17.44 -12.05
C LEU A 237 9.57 17.94 -10.64
N TYR A 238 10.55 18.51 -9.93
CA TYR A 238 10.33 19.04 -8.59
C TYR A 238 9.43 20.27 -8.62
N TYR A 239 9.62 21.22 -9.52
CA TYR A 239 8.72 22.39 -9.61
C TYR A 239 7.32 22.02 -10.07
N THR A 240 7.16 21.01 -10.92
CA THR A 240 5.83 20.52 -11.31
C THR A 240 5.14 19.88 -10.11
N ARG A 241 5.83 19.00 -9.37
CA ARG A 241 5.32 18.37 -8.15
C ARG A 241 5.03 19.41 -7.06
N PHE A 242 5.91 20.39 -6.88
CA PHE A 242 5.72 21.55 -6.00
C PHE A 242 4.49 22.34 -6.41
N GLY A 243 4.37 22.71 -7.68
CA GLY A 243 3.27 23.48 -8.23
C GLY A 243 1.93 22.80 -8.03
N ILE A 244 1.85 21.47 -8.23
CA ILE A 244 0.64 20.69 -7.96
C ILE A 244 0.30 20.68 -6.48
N ASN A 245 1.26 20.40 -5.60
CA ASN A 245 1.03 20.38 -4.16
C ASN A 245 0.65 21.77 -3.62
N LEU A 246 1.28 22.82 -4.13
CA LEU A 246 1.02 24.21 -3.77
C LEU A 246 -0.34 24.65 -4.31
N PHE A 247 -0.68 24.32 -5.55
CA PHE A 247 -1.98 24.57 -6.15
C PHE A 247 -3.08 23.89 -5.34
N LEU A 248 -2.92 22.62 -4.97
CA LEU A 248 -3.87 21.92 -4.11
C LEU A 248 -4.00 22.62 -2.75
N LEU A 249 -2.89 22.98 -2.11
CA LEU A 249 -2.91 23.72 -0.85
C LEU A 249 -3.64 25.06 -0.97
N TRP A 250 -3.34 25.85 -2.01
CA TRP A 250 -3.94 27.16 -2.25
C TRP A 250 -5.43 27.06 -2.59
N LYS A 251 -5.78 26.14 -3.51
CA LYS A 251 -7.15 25.82 -3.89
C LYS A 251 -8.00 25.49 -2.67
N HIS A 252 -7.57 24.52 -1.84
CA HIS A 252 -8.33 24.11 -0.65
C HIS A 252 -8.31 25.15 0.49
N THR A 253 -7.37 26.09 0.49
CA THR A 253 -7.32 27.17 1.49
C THR A 253 -8.24 28.34 1.12
N PHE A 254 -8.10 28.87 -0.11
CA PHE A 254 -8.70 30.15 -0.54
C PHE A 254 -9.89 30.02 -1.48
N HIS A 255 -9.92 28.97 -2.30
CA HIS A 255 -11.02 28.68 -3.22
C HIS A 255 -11.68 27.35 -2.85
N PRO A 256 -12.12 27.20 -1.59
CA PRO A 256 -12.74 25.98 -1.12
C PRO A 256 -13.98 25.67 -1.98
N SER A 257 -14.34 24.41 -2.05
CA SER A 257 -15.65 24.01 -2.57
C SER A 257 -16.79 24.68 -1.76
N LYS A 258 -18.00 24.68 -2.31
CA LYS A 258 -19.19 25.21 -1.61
C LYS A 258 -19.40 24.46 -0.28
N GLU A 259 -18.99 23.20 -0.24
CA GLU A 259 -19.06 22.29 0.89
C GLU A 259 -17.93 22.53 1.92
N GLU A 260 -16.72 22.91 1.48
CA GLU A 260 -15.56 23.21 2.36
C GLU A 260 -15.67 24.59 3.02
N CYS A 261 -16.53 25.47 2.49
CA CYS A 261 -16.68 26.85 2.95
C CYS A 261 -17.06 26.95 4.44
N HIS A 262 -17.62 25.89 5.02
CA HIS A 262 -18.01 25.80 6.43
C HIS A 262 -16.83 25.57 7.40
N ILE A 263 -15.67 25.12 6.91
CA ILE A 263 -14.46 24.94 7.74
C ILE A 263 -13.68 26.27 7.79
N PRO A 264 -13.19 26.71 8.97
CA PRO A 264 -12.34 27.89 9.05
C PRO A 264 -11.11 27.78 8.15
N ARG A 265 -10.75 28.89 7.47
CA ARG A 265 -9.60 28.95 6.54
C ARG A 265 -8.32 28.38 7.15
N TRP A 266 -8.04 28.69 8.42
CA TRP A 266 -6.85 28.23 9.11
C TRP A 266 -6.82 26.71 9.33
N GLU A 267 -7.95 26.11 9.69
CA GLU A 267 -8.05 24.65 9.87
C GLU A 267 -7.86 23.91 8.53
N ARG A 268 -8.37 24.48 7.43
CA ARG A 268 -8.13 23.97 6.06
C ARG A 268 -6.67 24.07 5.67
N PHE A 269 -6.05 25.23 5.89
CA PHE A 269 -4.63 25.43 5.61
C PHE A 269 -3.77 24.42 6.38
N LEU A 270 -3.97 24.31 7.70
CA LEU A 270 -3.18 23.41 8.55
C LEU A 270 -3.35 21.94 8.15
N THR A 271 -4.56 21.54 7.77
CA THR A 271 -4.83 20.21 7.21
C THR A 271 -4.00 19.96 5.95
N GLN A 272 -4.09 20.85 4.97
CA GLN A 272 -3.46 20.68 3.67
C GLN A 272 -1.93 20.77 3.78
N TRP A 273 -1.45 21.63 4.68
CA TRP A 273 -0.05 21.75 5.08
C TRP A 273 0.47 20.45 5.68
N ASN A 274 -0.20 19.87 6.68
CA ASN A 274 0.25 18.63 7.32
C ASN A 274 0.37 17.44 6.34
N GLN A 275 -0.43 17.43 5.28
CA GLN A 275 -0.36 16.40 4.25
C GLN A 275 0.79 16.59 3.26
N ARG A 276 1.20 17.84 3.01
CA ARG A 276 2.08 18.19 1.87
C ARG A 276 3.40 18.85 2.27
N LYS A 277 3.57 19.26 3.54
CA LYS A 277 4.73 20.04 4.02
C LYS A 277 6.07 19.42 3.64
N PHE A 278 6.22 18.10 3.80
CA PHE A 278 7.46 17.42 3.45
C PHE A 278 7.73 17.44 1.96
N ALA A 279 6.70 17.20 1.13
CA ALA A 279 6.82 17.28 -0.32
C ALA A 279 7.10 18.73 -0.79
N LEU A 280 6.36 19.71 -0.28
CA LEU A 280 6.56 21.13 -0.61
C LEU A 280 7.97 21.61 -0.25
N LEU A 281 8.43 21.29 0.95
CA LEU A 281 9.74 21.71 1.44
C LEU A 281 10.85 21.05 0.62
N ASN A 282 10.79 19.72 0.47
CA ASN A 282 11.71 18.96 -0.36
C ASN A 282 11.76 19.49 -1.79
N ASP A 283 10.60 19.72 -2.42
CA ASP A 283 10.53 20.08 -3.85
C ASP A 283 10.98 21.50 -4.12
N SER A 284 10.65 22.43 -3.22
CA SER A 284 11.10 23.81 -3.32
C SER A 284 12.63 23.90 -3.26
N ILE A 285 13.25 23.21 -2.31
CA ILE A 285 14.70 23.27 -2.09
C ILE A 285 15.45 22.52 -3.19
N TRP A 286 15.07 21.26 -3.50
CA TRP A 286 15.69 20.51 -4.59
C TRP A 286 15.48 21.17 -5.95
N GLY A 287 14.28 21.69 -6.24
CA GLY A 287 13.98 22.37 -7.50
C GLY A 287 14.86 23.60 -7.72
N VAL A 288 15.00 24.46 -6.70
CA VAL A 288 15.87 25.65 -6.77
C VAL A 288 17.33 25.23 -6.90
N ALA A 289 17.81 24.32 -6.06
CA ALA A 289 19.22 23.95 -6.05
C ALA A 289 19.64 23.22 -7.32
N ASN A 290 18.81 22.31 -7.85
CA ASN A 290 19.09 21.64 -9.13
C ASN A 290 19.09 22.63 -10.29
N MET A 291 18.19 23.61 -10.30
CA MET A 291 18.20 24.68 -11.29
C MET A 291 19.48 25.52 -11.19
N VAL A 292 19.90 25.87 -9.96
CA VAL A 292 21.13 26.63 -9.70
C VAL A 292 22.36 25.85 -10.18
N CYS A 293 22.45 24.58 -9.82
CA CYS A 293 23.53 23.69 -10.25
C CYS A 293 23.55 23.49 -11.77
N PHE A 294 22.39 23.35 -12.40
CA PHE A 294 22.29 23.10 -13.83
C PHE A 294 22.69 24.31 -14.68
N PHE A 295 22.28 25.52 -14.31
CA PHE A 295 22.53 26.73 -15.12
C PHE A 295 23.80 27.50 -14.74
N TRP A 296 24.19 27.51 -13.45
CA TRP A 296 25.26 28.38 -12.95
C TRP A 296 26.42 27.67 -12.26
N LEU A 297 26.17 26.57 -11.54
CA LEU A 297 27.23 25.82 -10.84
C LEU A 297 27.64 24.54 -11.58
N ASN A 298 27.57 24.57 -12.91
CA ASN A 298 28.07 23.50 -13.77
C ASN A 298 29.52 23.76 -14.20
N GLY A 299 30.19 22.72 -14.69
CA GLY A 299 31.55 22.83 -15.26
C GLY A 299 32.69 22.52 -14.29
N GLY A 300 33.92 22.70 -14.75
CA GLY A 300 35.14 22.40 -14.00
C GLY A 300 35.57 23.51 -13.02
N GLY A 301 36.50 23.18 -12.12
CA GLY A 301 37.10 24.14 -11.19
C GLY A 301 36.19 24.53 -10.03
N MET A 302 36.28 25.80 -9.60
CA MET A 302 35.59 26.29 -8.38
C MET A 302 34.05 26.28 -8.50
N LEU A 303 33.51 26.45 -9.70
CA LEU A 303 32.05 26.41 -9.92
C LEU A 303 31.49 25.00 -9.72
N GLY A 304 32.15 23.98 -10.29
CA GLY A 304 31.78 22.58 -10.04
C GLY A 304 31.94 22.19 -8.57
N TYR A 305 33.00 22.67 -7.90
CA TYR A 305 33.16 22.44 -6.46
C TYR A 305 32.01 23.08 -5.64
N ALA A 306 31.60 24.30 -5.97
CA ALA A 306 30.46 24.94 -5.34
C ALA A 306 29.15 24.15 -5.57
N GLY A 307 28.94 23.60 -6.77
CA GLY A 307 27.82 22.70 -7.07
C GLY A 307 27.83 21.43 -6.21
N ASN A 308 29.01 20.85 -5.98
CA ASN A 308 29.17 19.70 -5.07
C ASN A 308 28.83 20.06 -3.62
N VAL A 309 29.27 21.22 -3.13
CA VAL A 309 28.94 21.71 -1.78
C VAL A 309 27.43 21.89 -1.62
N VAL A 310 26.76 22.49 -2.62
CA VAL A 310 25.30 22.63 -2.63
C VAL A 310 24.62 21.27 -2.56
N THR A 311 25.10 20.28 -3.33
CA THR A 311 24.54 18.93 -3.32
C THR A 311 24.70 18.23 -1.97
N VAL A 312 25.86 18.36 -1.31
CA VAL A 312 26.05 17.85 0.06
C VAL A 312 25.07 18.50 1.04
N ALA A 313 24.85 19.81 0.94
CA ALA A 313 23.89 20.52 1.79
C ALA A 313 22.44 20.02 1.56
N LEU A 314 22.08 19.67 0.33
CA LEU A 314 20.78 19.06 0.01
C LEU A 314 20.63 17.66 0.62
N LEU A 315 21.68 16.83 0.54
CA LEU A 315 21.65 15.49 1.15
C LEU A 315 21.56 15.56 2.67
N LEU A 316 22.20 16.55 3.30
CA LEU A 316 22.03 16.82 4.74
C LEU A 316 20.60 17.25 5.07
N MET A 317 19.98 18.08 4.23
CA MET A 317 18.58 18.44 4.37
C MET A 317 17.66 17.20 4.24
N ASP A 318 17.91 16.30 3.28
CA ASP A 318 17.14 15.05 3.13
C ASP A 318 17.19 14.22 4.41
N LEU A 319 18.37 14.09 5.02
CA LEU A 319 18.55 13.41 6.31
C LEU A 319 17.76 14.09 7.44
N ALA A 320 17.76 15.43 7.49
CA ALA A 320 16.99 16.19 8.47
C ALA A 320 15.47 16.00 8.28
N LEU A 321 14.97 16.01 7.03
CA LEU A 321 13.56 15.76 6.71
C LEU A 321 13.15 14.33 7.02
N ALA A 322 14.00 13.34 6.72
CA ALA A 322 13.77 11.94 7.08
C ALA A 322 13.68 11.77 8.61
N THR A 323 14.58 12.41 9.35
CA THR A 323 14.57 12.41 10.82
C THR A 323 13.30 13.05 11.38
N TRP A 324 12.92 14.24 10.87
CA TRP A 324 11.68 14.90 11.28
C TRP A 324 10.45 14.02 11.00
N ARG A 325 10.35 13.44 9.79
CA ARG A 325 9.26 12.55 9.41
C ARG A 325 9.18 11.32 10.31
N PHE A 326 10.32 10.71 10.66
CA PHE A 326 10.37 9.59 11.59
C PHE A 326 9.78 9.96 12.95
N CYS A 327 10.24 11.06 13.55
CA CYS A 327 9.76 11.52 14.85
C CYS A 327 8.24 11.81 14.81
N GLU A 328 7.76 12.50 13.79
CA GLU A 328 6.33 12.84 13.67
C GLU A 328 5.45 11.59 13.53
N GLU A 329 5.85 10.63 12.70
CA GLU A 329 5.08 9.39 12.51
C GLU A 329 5.12 8.50 13.77
N ALA A 330 6.24 8.47 14.49
CA ALA A 330 6.35 7.79 15.78
C ALA A 330 5.42 8.41 16.82
N THR A 331 5.37 9.74 16.92
CA THR A 331 4.43 10.44 17.81
C THR A 331 2.98 10.13 17.45
N LYS A 332 2.62 10.15 16.15
CA LYS A 332 1.25 9.81 15.70
C LYS A 332 0.86 8.38 16.09
N HIS A 333 1.76 7.41 15.89
CA HIS A 333 1.51 6.03 16.29
C HIS A 333 1.31 5.93 17.81
N ASN A 334 2.20 6.52 18.61
CA ASN A 334 2.09 6.49 20.07
C ASN A 334 0.79 7.11 20.57
N THR A 335 0.37 8.26 20.01
CA THR A 335 -0.93 8.87 20.36
C THR A 335 -2.11 7.97 20.01
N LYS A 336 -2.07 7.29 18.85
CA LYS A 336 -3.11 6.32 18.46
C LYS A 336 -3.15 5.13 19.43
N MET A 337 -1.99 4.60 19.81
CA MET A 337 -1.88 3.47 20.74
C MET A 337 -2.35 3.84 22.14
N GLU A 338 -2.03 5.05 22.62
CA GLU A 338 -2.57 5.55 23.88
C GLU A 338 -4.09 5.68 23.86
N ALA A 339 -4.67 6.15 22.76
CA ALA A 339 -6.12 6.23 22.63
C ALA A 339 -6.77 4.84 22.71
N ILE A 340 -6.23 3.86 21.96
CA ILE A 340 -6.68 2.46 22.02
C ILE A 340 -6.55 1.89 23.45
N ARG A 341 -5.43 2.15 24.13
CA ARG A 341 -5.22 1.69 25.52
C ARG A 341 -6.24 2.27 26.48
N ARG A 342 -6.52 3.58 26.39
CA ARG A 342 -7.54 4.24 27.23
C ARG A 342 -8.93 3.66 26.99
N ASP A 343 -9.29 3.43 25.73
CA ASP A 343 -10.58 2.85 25.36
C ASP A 343 -10.71 1.41 25.90
N LYS A 344 -9.63 0.62 25.82
CA LYS A 344 -9.57 -0.72 26.42
C LYS A 344 -9.71 -0.72 27.94
N GLU A 345 -9.00 0.16 28.64
CA GLU A 345 -9.05 0.27 30.10
C GLU A 345 -10.45 0.66 30.58
N LYS A 346 -11.05 1.65 29.92
CA LYS A 346 -12.43 2.05 30.18
C LYS A 346 -13.38 0.87 29.97
N LEU A 347 -13.30 0.20 28.82
CA LEU A 347 -14.18 -0.91 28.50
C LEU A 347 -13.99 -2.10 29.44
N ALA A 348 -12.75 -2.42 29.83
CA ALA A 348 -12.46 -3.46 30.81
C ALA A 348 -13.06 -3.12 32.19
N SER A 349 -12.99 -1.86 32.63
CA SER A 349 -13.64 -1.44 33.88
C SER A 349 -15.18 -1.57 33.82
N GLU A 350 -15.78 -1.23 32.68
CA GLU A 350 -17.23 -1.34 32.47
C GLU A 350 -17.66 -2.81 32.45
N ILE A 351 -16.91 -3.68 31.78
CA ILE A 351 -17.13 -5.15 31.79
C ILE A 351 -17.07 -5.68 33.22
N ALA A 352 -16.06 -5.31 34.01
CA ALA A 352 -15.95 -5.76 35.40
C ALA A 352 -17.14 -5.31 36.25
N SER A 353 -17.60 -4.06 36.08
CA SER A 353 -18.77 -3.54 36.79
C SER A 353 -20.07 -4.25 36.39
N LEU A 354 -20.23 -4.59 35.11
CA LEU A 354 -21.39 -5.31 34.60
C LEU A 354 -21.38 -6.78 35.01
N ALA A 355 -20.22 -7.42 35.04
CA ALA A 355 -20.07 -8.78 35.55
C ALA A 355 -20.49 -8.87 37.01
N PHE A 356 -20.05 -7.91 37.84
CA PHE A 356 -20.48 -7.81 39.23
C PHE A 356 -21.99 -7.53 39.36
N ALA A 357 -22.55 -6.63 38.55
CA ALA A 357 -23.99 -6.36 38.54
C ALA A 357 -24.80 -7.59 38.12
N LEU A 358 -24.33 -8.35 37.13
CA LEU A 358 -24.95 -9.57 36.64
C LEU A 358 -24.99 -10.68 37.68
N GLU A 359 -23.92 -10.81 38.48
CA GLU A 359 -23.83 -11.80 39.56
C GLU A 359 -24.82 -11.51 40.69
N ASN A 360 -25.04 -10.22 41.00
CA ASN A 360 -25.90 -9.77 42.09
C ASN A 360 -27.37 -9.54 41.68
N GLU A 361 -27.72 -9.62 40.39
CA GLU A 361 -29.08 -9.39 39.92
C GLU A 361 -29.96 -10.64 40.04
N LEU A 362 -31.03 -10.53 40.83
CA LEU A 362 -32.00 -11.60 41.09
C LEU A 362 -33.11 -11.67 40.02
N ASN A 363 -33.36 -10.57 39.30
CA ASN A 363 -34.38 -10.54 38.27
C ASN A 363 -33.90 -11.20 36.97
N VAL A 364 -34.54 -12.29 36.56
CA VAL A 364 -34.17 -13.09 35.38
C VAL A 364 -34.14 -12.27 34.08
N PHE A 365 -35.10 -11.36 33.88
CA PHE A 365 -35.15 -10.53 32.67
C PHE A 365 -34.00 -9.51 32.64
N LYS A 366 -33.73 -8.84 33.76
CA LYS A 366 -32.59 -7.92 33.87
C LYS A 366 -31.26 -8.64 33.75
N LYS A 367 -31.17 -9.85 34.32
CA LYS A 367 -29.99 -10.71 34.21
C LYS A 367 -29.70 -11.06 32.75
N GLN A 368 -30.72 -11.39 31.97
CA GLN A 368 -30.58 -11.65 30.53
C GLN A 368 -30.15 -10.39 29.76
N GLU A 369 -30.71 -9.22 30.07
CA GLU A 369 -30.31 -7.94 29.47
C GLU A 369 -28.85 -7.58 29.78
N LEU A 370 -28.44 -7.73 31.04
CA LEU A 370 -27.06 -7.50 31.50
C LEU A 370 -26.08 -8.47 30.83
N ALA A 371 -26.43 -9.76 30.71
CA ALA A 371 -25.61 -10.75 30.03
C ALA A 371 -25.43 -10.41 28.54
N ALA A 372 -26.50 -9.99 27.87
CA ALA A 372 -26.43 -9.53 26.47
C ALA A 372 -25.60 -8.25 26.30
N LYS A 373 -25.57 -7.37 27.31
CA LYS A 373 -24.73 -6.16 27.33
C LYS A 373 -23.25 -6.51 27.57
N LEU A 374 -22.98 -7.42 28.51
CA LEU A 374 -21.63 -7.92 28.79
C LEU A 374 -21.01 -8.58 27.56
N ALA A 375 -21.73 -9.50 26.91
CA ALA A 375 -21.27 -10.14 25.69
C ALA A 375 -21.01 -9.14 24.54
N ARG A 376 -21.75 -8.02 24.49
CA ARG A 376 -21.48 -6.93 23.52
C ARG A 376 -20.16 -6.23 23.81
N MET A 377 -19.91 -5.85 25.07
CA MET A 377 -18.67 -5.19 25.46
C MET A 377 -17.43 -6.09 25.31
N GLU A 378 -17.55 -7.39 25.58
CA GLU A 378 -16.44 -8.33 25.34
C GLU A 378 -16.06 -8.45 23.85
N ASN A 379 -17.06 -8.39 22.96
CA ASN A 379 -16.82 -8.36 21.51
C ASN A 379 -16.14 -7.06 21.06
N GLU A 380 -16.50 -5.92 21.66
CA GLU A 380 -15.82 -4.65 21.42
C GLU A 380 -14.37 -4.68 21.88
N LEU A 381 -14.10 -5.27 23.06
CA LEU A 381 -12.75 -5.44 23.56
C LEU A 381 -11.92 -6.30 22.61
N THR A 382 -12.52 -7.37 22.09
CA THR A 382 -11.92 -8.22 21.05
C THR A 382 -11.64 -7.43 19.76
N THR A 383 -12.53 -6.53 19.36
CA THR A 383 -12.34 -5.67 18.18
C THR A 383 -11.21 -4.66 18.42
N LEU A 384 -11.11 -4.07 19.61
CA LEU A 384 -10.00 -3.19 19.99
C LEU A 384 -8.66 -3.94 20.04
N ASN A 385 -8.64 -5.19 20.51
CA ASN A 385 -7.47 -6.06 20.44
C ASN A 385 -7.02 -6.27 18.98
N LYS A 386 -7.95 -6.60 18.08
CA LYS A 386 -7.65 -6.75 16.64
C LYS A 386 -7.08 -5.45 16.03
N MET A 387 -7.71 -4.31 16.34
CA MET A 387 -7.25 -3.00 15.87
C MET A 387 -5.83 -2.68 16.38
N GLU A 388 -5.52 -3.02 17.63
CA GLU A 388 -4.20 -2.84 18.22
C GLU A 388 -3.14 -3.71 17.51
N THR A 389 -3.42 -5.02 17.36
CA THR A 389 -2.51 -5.95 16.67
C THR A 389 -2.21 -5.47 15.25
N LYS A 390 -3.24 -5.06 14.52
CA LYS A 390 -3.09 -4.52 13.17
C LYS A 390 -2.29 -3.21 13.14
N ALA A 391 -2.57 -2.28 14.05
CA ALA A 391 -1.83 -1.03 14.15
C ALA A 391 -0.34 -1.25 14.45
N ASN A 392 -0.01 -2.22 15.32
CA ASN A 392 1.36 -2.59 15.63
C ASN A 392 2.06 -3.26 14.44
N PHE A 393 1.36 -4.16 13.74
CA PHE A 393 1.87 -4.79 12.53
C PHE A 393 2.19 -3.76 11.43
N GLU A 394 1.25 -2.87 11.12
CA GLU A 394 1.47 -1.79 10.15
C GLU A 394 2.62 -0.86 10.55
N TRP A 395 2.70 -0.53 11.85
CA TRP A 395 3.77 0.32 12.38
C TRP A 395 5.14 -0.33 12.28
N LYS A 396 5.28 -1.63 12.57
CA LYS A 396 6.54 -2.38 12.44
C LYS A 396 7.15 -2.19 11.05
N TYR A 397 6.37 -2.44 10.00
CA TYR A 397 6.84 -2.29 8.62
C TYR A 397 7.05 -0.83 8.21
N LYS A 398 6.19 0.08 8.67
CA LYS A 398 6.36 1.52 8.43
C LYS A 398 7.65 2.05 9.07
N LYS A 399 7.97 1.61 10.29
CA LYS A 399 9.19 1.96 11.01
C LYS A 399 10.42 1.48 10.23
N TYR A 400 10.44 0.24 9.76
CA TYR A 400 11.55 -0.27 8.95
C TYR A 400 11.71 0.49 7.63
N SER A 401 10.61 0.83 6.95
CA SER A 401 10.66 1.68 5.76
C SER A 401 11.27 3.06 6.05
N LEU A 402 10.85 3.72 7.14
CA LEU A 402 11.41 5.03 7.52
C LEU A 402 12.89 4.93 7.93
N MET A 403 13.30 3.84 8.58
CA MET A 403 14.71 3.58 8.91
C MET A 403 15.55 3.34 7.64
N ASN A 404 15.00 2.64 6.65
CA ASN A 404 15.65 2.44 5.36
C ASN A 404 15.82 3.77 4.61
N ASP A 405 14.80 4.63 4.59
CA ASP A 405 14.88 5.97 4.01
C ASP A 405 15.95 6.83 4.69
N TRP A 406 16.03 6.76 6.02
CA TRP A 406 17.04 7.47 6.82
C TRP A 406 18.46 6.95 6.53
N ALA A 407 18.64 5.63 6.53
CA ALA A 407 19.93 5.00 6.25
C ALA A 407 20.40 5.29 4.82
N TYR A 408 19.48 5.31 3.85
CA TYR A 408 19.74 5.71 2.48
C TYR A 408 20.22 7.16 2.40
N ALA A 409 19.50 8.10 3.02
CA ALA A 409 19.88 9.52 3.01
C ALA A 409 21.27 9.74 3.62
N LEU A 410 21.54 9.11 4.77
CA LEU A 410 22.85 9.18 5.42
C LEU A 410 23.95 8.55 4.55
N GLY A 411 23.71 7.34 4.04
CA GLY A 411 24.66 6.62 3.20
C GLY A 411 25.00 7.39 1.93
N LEU A 412 23.99 7.93 1.25
CA LEU A 412 24.17 8.72 0.03
C LEU A 412 24.94 10.02 0.31
N MET A 413 24.66 10.70 1.43
CA MET A 413 25.41 11.89 1.86
C MET A 413 26.90 11.56 2.05
N VAL A 414 27.22 10.45 2.73
CA VAL A 414 28.60 10.01 2.97
C VAL A 414 29.27 9.62 1.65
N ALA A 415 28.61 8.78 0.83
CA ALA A 415 29.12 8.32 -0.46
C ALA A 415 29.39 9.49 -1.43
N PHE A 416 28.48 10.48 -1.49
CA PHE A 416 28.65 11.66 -2.32
C PHE A 416 29.77 12.56 -1.79
N SER A 417 29.91 12.71 -0.47
CA SER A 417 31.02 13.46 0.13
C SER A 417 32.38 12.83 -0.19
N ILE A 418 32.46 11.49 -0.22
CA ILE A 418 33.62 10.74 -0.70
C ILE A 418 33.84 11.03 -2.18
N MET A 419 32.81 10.87 -3.02
CA MET A 419 32.88 11.09 -4.47
C MET A 419 33.46 12.47 -4.82
N CYS A 420 33.04 13.51 -4.09
CA CYS A 420 33.50 14.87 -4.31
C CYS A 420 34.82 15.22 -3.61
N CYS A 421 35.48 14.26 -2.95
CA CYS A 421 36.66 14.48 -2.12
C CYS A 421 36.46 15.61 -1.09
N PHE A 422 35.24 15.78 -0.57
CA PHE A 422 34.81 16.98 0.16
C PHE A 422 35.69 17.34 1.36
N PHE A 423 36.28 16.33 2.01
CA PHE A 423 37.13 16.48 3.19
C PHE A 423 38.57 16.88 2.88
N PHE A 424 38.93 17.03 1.61
CA PHE A 424 40.28 17.35 1.18
C PHE A 424 40.28 18.54 0.23
N PRO A 425 41.13 19.56 0.46
CA PRO A 425 41.32 20.63 -0.52
C PRO A 425 41.74 20.06 -1.88
N PRO A 426 41.23 20.55 -3.03
CA PRO A 426 41.62 20.06 -4.35
C PRO A 426 43.13 20.11 -4.62
N ALA A 427 43.86 21.00 -3.93
CA ALA A 427 45.31 21.11 -4.02
C ALA A 427 46.09 20.10 -3.15
N ALA A 428 45.41 19.39 -2.23
CA ALA A 428 46.04 18.51 -1.25
C ALA A 428 46.07 17.02 -1.67
N ILE A 429 45.35 16.63 -2.72
CA ILE A 429 45.32 15.25 -3.23
C ILE A 429 45.92 15.20 -4.63
N VAL A 430 46.76 14.20 -4.87
CA VAL A 430 47.28 13.89 -6.21
C VAL A 430 46.11 13.52 -7.14
N PRO A 431 46.04 14.03 -8.39
CA PRO A 431 44.91 13.79 -9.29
C PRO A 431 44.49 12.32 -9.44
N ALA A 432 45.46 11.40 -9.49
CA ALA A 432 45.19 9.96 -9.56
C ALA A 432 44.39 9.44 -8.34
N THR A 433 44.77 9.87 -7.12
CA THR A 433 44.08 9.50 -5.89
C THR A 433 42.67 10.11 -5.83
N ALA A 434 42.51 11.36 -6.28
CA ALA A 434 41.19 12.00 -6.34
C ALA A 434 40.25 11.27 -7.31
N MET A 435 40.76 10.81 -8.46
CA MET A 435 39.98 9.99 -9.41
C MET A 435 39.55 8.65 -8.80
N ILE A 436 40.44 7.94 -8.10
CA ILE A 436 40.12 6.67 -7.43
C ILE A 436 39.02 6.87 -6.38
N ILE A 437 39.18 7.88 -5.53
CA ILE A 437 38.18 8.23 -4.51
C ILE A 437 36.83 8.59 -5.17
N GLY A 438 36.87 9.34 -6.27
CA GLY A 438 35.70 9.67 -7.09
C GLY A 438 34.94 8.43 -7.57
N VAL A 439 35.64 7.46 -8.16
CA VAL A 439 35.03 6.19 -8.61
C VAL A 439 34.43 5.41 -7.45
N VAL A 440 35.15 5.31 -6.32
CA VAL A 440 34.63 4.61 -5.13
C VAL A 440 33.37 5.28 -4.63
N GLY A 441 33.35 6.60 -4.52
CA GLY A 441 32.16 7.35 -4.11
C GLY A 441 30.98 7.17 -5.08
N ALA A 442 31.21 7.27 -6.38
CA ALA A 442 30.17 7.06 -7.40
C ALA A 442 29.60 5.64 -7.38
N ALA A 443 30.47 4.63 -7.23
CA ALA A 443 30.06 3.24 -7.07
C ALA A 443 29.24 3.03 -5.80
N LEU A 444 29.64 3.65 -4.67
CA LEU A 444 28.87 3.60 -3.43
C LEU A 444 27.49 4.26 -3.59
N CYS A 445 27.38 5.42 -4.24
CA CYS A 445 26.09 6.06 -4.52
C CYS A 445 25.16 5.15 -5.33
N PHE A 446 25.70 4.51 -6.37
CA PHE A 446 24.96 3.56 -7.18
C PHE A 446 24.52 2.32 -6.39
N VAL A 447 25.45 1.66 -5.68
CA VAL A 447 25.17 0.45 -4.90
C VAL A 447 24.14 0.73 -3.80
N LEU A 448 24.24 1.86 -3.10
CA LEU A 448 23.27 2.26 -2.08
C LEU A 448 21.88 2.48 -2.69
N THR A 449 21.79 3.10 -3.87
CA THR A 449 20.52 3.30 -4.58
C THR A 449 19.86 1.96 -4.91
N VAL A 450 20.62 1.01 -5.47
CA VAL A 450 20.12 -0.34 -5.79
C VAL A 450 19.77 -1.12 -4.52
N ALA A 451 20.60 -1.06 -3.48
CA ALA A 451 20.39 -1.75 -2.22
C ALA A 451 19.14 -1.24 -1.48
N THR A 452 18.93 0.08 -1.41
CA THR A 452 17.73 0.66 -0.79
C THR A 452 16.46 0.27 -1.54
N ALA A 453 16.47 0.28 -2.87
CA ALA A 453 15.36 -0.23 -3.66
C ALA A 453 15.10 -1.72 -3.37
N ALA A 454 16.16 -2.52 -3.24
CA ALA A 454 16.07 -3.94 -2.92
C ALA A 454 15.48 -4.18 -1.53
N VAL A 455 15.94 -3.44 -0.51
CA VAL A 455 15.42 -3.51 0.87
C VAL A 455 13.96 -3.12 0.92
N THR A 456 13.54 -2.05 0.23
CA THR A 456 12.14 -1.65 0.17
C THR A 456 11.26 -2.76 -0.42
N GLY A 457 11.67 -3.38 -1.53
CA GLY A 457 10.93 -4.52 -2.09
C GLY A 457 10.95 -5.75 -1.16
N ALA A 458 12.07 -6.02 -0.48
CA ALA A 458 12.16 -7.12 0.48
C ALA A 458 11.25 -6.92 1.70
N LEU A 459 11.07 -5.67 2.16
CA LEU A 459 10.12 -5.33 3.22
C LEU A 459 8.67 -5.60 2.80
N GLU A 460 8.30 -5.31 1.55
CA GLU A 460 6.97 -5.65 1.02
C GLU A 460 6.74 -7.17 0.98
N VAL A 461 7.74 -7.95 0.53
CA VAL A 461 7.70 -9.41 0.53
C VAL A 461 7.57 -9.96 1.96
N ALA A 462 8.35 -9.43 2.89
CA ALA A 462 8.30 -9.84 4.29
C ALA A 462 6.93 -9.56 4.92
N LYS A 463 6.36 -8.37 4.64
CA LYS A 463 5.01 -7.99 5.07
C LYS A 463 3.97 -8.99 4.57
N SER A 464 3.97 -9.30 3.27
CA SER A 464 3.03 -10.27 2.67
C SER A 464 3.19 -11.67 3.27
N ARG A 465 4.43 -12.14 3.55
CA ARG A 465 4.68 -13.44 4.19
C ARG A 465 4.18 -13.49 5.63
N GLU A 466 4.43 -12.44 6.42
CA GLU A 466 3.96 -12.40 7.81
C GLU A 466 2.42 -12.29 7.87
N SER A 467 1.80 -11.54 6.95
CA SER A 467 0.33 -11.53 6.79
C SER A 467 -0.22 -12.92 6.46
N SER A 468 0.39 -13.65 5.52
CA SER A 468 0.01 -15.03 5.21
C SER A 468 0.09 -15.94 6.45
N LYS A 469 1.16 -15.82 7.24
CA LYS A 469 1.32 -16.59 8.48
C LYS A 469 0.22 -16.27 9.49
N LEU A 470 -0.12 -14.99 9.67
CA LEU A 470 -1.16 -14.55 10.61
C LEU A 470 -2.55 -15.08 10.24
N GLU A 471 -2.86 -15.13 8.94
CA GLU A 471 -4.11 -15.72 8.46
C GLU A 471 -4.15 -17.24 8.68
N ARG A 472 -3.01 -17.92 8.50
CA ARG A 472 -2.89 -19.35 8.80
C ARG A 472 -3.04 -19.67 10.29
N GLU A 473 -2.45 -18.86 11.16
CA GLU A 473 -2.65 -18.94 12.63
C GLU A 473 -4.13 -18.69 13.00
N THR A 474 -4.79 -17.78 12.27
CA THR A 474 -6.24 -17.54 12.41
C THR A 474 -7.04 -18.79 12.02
N CYS A 475 -6.70 -19.46 10.91
CA CYS A 475 -7.30 -20.74 10.53
C CYS A 475 -7.14 -21.82 11.61
N GLU A 476 -5.95 -21.97 12.19
CA GLU A 476 -5.70 -22.95 13.26
C GLU A 476 -6.54 -22.67 14.51
N ARG A 477 -6.67 -21.39 14.89
CA ARG A 477 -7.52 -20.97 15.99
C ARG A 477 -9.00 -21.26 15.70
N LEU A 478 -9.47 -20.97 14.49
CA LEU A 478 -10.84 -21.27 14.05
C LEU A 478 -11.11 -22.78 14.02
N LEU A 479 -10.13 -23.60 13.62
CA LEU A 479 -10.23 -25.06 13.67
C LEU A 479 -10.36 -25.55 15.11
N GLY A 480 -9.59 -24.97 16.03
CA GLY A 480 -9.70 -25.26 17.47
C GLY A 480 -11.09 -24.94 18.03
N ALA A 481 -11.68 -23.81 17.62
CA ALA A 481 -13.06 -23.46 17.95
C ALA A 481 -14.08 -24.42 17.33
N PHE A 482 -13.90 -24.76 16.05
CA PHE A 482 -14.77 -25.68 15.31
C PHE A 482 -14.88 -27.05 15.98
N LYS A 483 -13.76 -27.59 16.49
CA LYS A 483 -13.72 -28.89 17.18
C LYS A 483 -14.47 -28.89 18.51
N LYS A 484 -14.54 -27.74 19.19
CA LYS A 484 -15.22 -27.58 20.49
C LYS A 484 -16.70 -27.24 20.34
N GLU A 485 -17.08 -26.65 19.22
CA GLU A 485 -18.43 -26.20 18.98
C GLU A 485 -19.42 -27.37 18.84
N THR A 486 -20.66 -27.17 19.27
CA THR A 486 -21.74 -28.16 19.14
C THR A 486 -22.83 -27.67 18.22
N ASP A 487 -23.06 -26.35 18.10
CA ASP A 487 -24.06 -25.78 17.21
C ASP A 487 -23.70 -26.02 15.72
N PRO A 488 -24.54 -26.75 14.96
CA PRO A 488 -24.33 -26.98 13.54
C PRO A 488 -24.22 -25.70 12.71
N ASN A 489 -24.96 -24.65 13.05
CA ASN A 489 -24.92 -23.39 12.31
C ASN A 489 -23.61 -22.65 12.57
N LEU A 490 -23.16 -22.61 13.82
CA LEU A 490 -21.88 -21.99 14.16
C LEU A 490 -20.70 -22.76 13.55
N LYS A 491 -20.79 -24.10 13.47
CA LYS A 491 -19.79 -24.89 12.72
C LYS A 491 -19.73 -24.49 11.25
N LYS A 492 -20.87 -24.29 10.59
CA LYS A 492 -20.91 -23.84 9.19
C LYS A 492 -20.31 -22.43 9.03
N GLN A 493 -20.54 -21.53 9.98
CA GLN A 493 -19.88 -20.21 10.01
C GLN A 493 -18.36 -20.34 10.15
N LEU A 494 -17.89 -21.06 11.17
CA LEU A 494 -16.46 -21.29 11.41
C LEU A 494 -15.77 -21.95 10.21
N TYR A 495 -16.47 -22.84 9.51
CA TYR A 495 -15.98 -23.45 8.27
C TYR A 495 -15.77 -22.43 7.14
N LEU A 496 -16.74 -21.52 6.94
CA LEU A 496 -16.60 -20.45 5.95
C LEU A 496 -15.49 -19.46 6.31
N ASP A 497 -15.37 -19.12 7.59
CA ASP A 497 -14.31 -18.24 8.08
C ASP A 497 -12.93 -18.89 7.89
N MET A 498 -12.79 -20.20 8.12
CA MET A 498 -11.57 -20.95 7.82
C MET A 498 -11.26 -20.94 6.32
N LYS A 499 -12.26 -21.15 5.46
CA LYS A 499 -12.06 -21.07 3.99
C LYS A 499 -11.59 -19.67 3.57
N LEU A 500 -12.16 -18.63 4.16
CA LEU A 500 -11.80 -17.25 3.85
C LEU A 500 -10.38 -16.91 4.28
N ALA A 501 -10.02 -17.23 5.52
CA ALA A 501 -8.67 -17.00 6.04
C ALA A 501 -7.62 -17.83 5.27
N LEU A 502 -7.97 -19.04 4.81
CA LEU A 502 -7.08 -19.82 3.94
C LEU A 502 -6.90 -19.18 2.56
N ALA A 503 -7.99 -18.71 1.94
CA ALA A 503 -7.92 -18.02 0.65
C ALA A 503 -7.10 -16.72 0.74
N GLU A 504 -7.21 -15.97 1.83
CA GLU A 504 -6.40 -14.78 2.08
C GLU A 504 -4.93 -15.14 2.31
N SER A 505 -4.65 -16.19 3.10
CA SER A 505 -3.28 -16.72 3.25
C SER A 505 -2.65 -17.09 1.90
N ASP A 506 -3.39 -17.81 1.05
CA ASP A 506 -2.93 -18.22 -0.28
C ASP A 506 -2.74 -17.03 -1.23
N TYR A 507 -3.58 -16.01 -1.14
CA TYR A 507 -3.41 -14.76 -1.85
C TYR A 507 -2.11 -14.05 -1.42
N GLN A 508 -1.90 -13.87 -0.11
CA GLN A 508 -0.72 -13.20 0.44
C GLN A 508 0.58 -13.96 0.12
N GLN A 509 0.54 -15.30 0.11
CA GLN A 509 1.68 -16.13 -0.32
C GLN A 509 2.01 -15.92 -1.80
N ARG A 510 1.00 -15.90 -2.68
CA ARG A 510 1.21 -15.59 -4.11
C ARG A 510 1.69 -14.15 -4.31
N ALA A 511 1.16 -13.19 -3.55
CA ALA A 511 1.61 -11.80 -3.56
C ALA A 511 3.09 -11.69 -3.18
N ALA A 512 3.52 -12.39 -2.13
CA ALA A 512 4.92 -12.45 -1.74
C ALA A 512 5.81 -13.05 -2.84
N GLN A 513 5.38 -14.12 -3.51
CA GLN A 513 6.12 -14.73 -4.63
C GLN A 513 6.21 -13.78 -5.83
N PHE A 514 5.12 -13.13 -6.19
CA PHE A 514 5.07 -12.14 -7.26
C PHE A 514 5.97 -10.93 -6.96
N GLN A 515 5.88 -10.37 -5.75
CA GLN A 515 6.73 -9.27 -5.30
C GLN A 515 8.21 -9.68 -5.29
N MET A 516 8.54 -10.91 -4.87
CA MET A 516 9.90 -11.44 -4.91
C MET A 516 10.42 -11.56 -6.35
N ALA A 517 9.61 -12.09 -7.28
CA ALA A 517 9.99 -12.19 -8.69
C ALA A 517 10.22 -10.80 -9.31
N LYS A 518 9.33 -9.84 -9.00
CA LYS A 518 9.46 -8.44 -9.43
C LYS A 518 10.72 -7.78 -8.86
N LEU A 519 11.01 -8.02 -7.58
CA LEU A 519 12.19 -7.54 -6.88
C LEU A 519 13.48 -8.08 -7.51
N VAL A 520 13.60 -9.41 -7.64
CA VAL A 520 14.78 -10.07 -8.24
C VAL A 520 15.02 -9.52 -9.64
N ARG A 521 13.97 -9.40 -10.45
CA ARG A 521 14.07 -8.87 -11.80
C ARG A 521 14.48 -7.40 -11.82
N SER A 522 13.90 -6.55 -10.98
CA SER A 522 14.27 -5.13 -10.91
C SER A 522 15.73 -4.98 -10.53
N VAL A 523 16.15 -5.62 -9.43
CA VAL A 523 17.54 -5.56 -8.93
C VAL A 523 18.53 -6.10 -9.95
N LEU A 524 18.21 -7.21 -10.62
CA LEU A 524 19.06 -7.79 -11.66
C LEU A 524 19.22 -6.84 -12.86
N ILE A 525 18.12 -6.25 -13.34
CA ILE A 525 18.18 -5.28 -14.45
C ILE A 525 18.95 -4.03 -14.02
N ASP A 526 18.64 -3.49 -12.85
CA ASP A 526 19.29 -2.29 -12.32
C ASP A 526 20.79 -2.53 -12.08
N ALA A 527 21.21 -3.74 -11.70
CA ALA A 527 22.63 -4.08 -11.57
C ALA A 527 23.33 -4.34 -12.92
N LEU A 528 22.62 -4.85 -13.94
CA LEU A 528 23.20 -5.23 -15.23
C LEU A 528 23.26 -4.09 -16.25
N ILE A 529 22.44 -3.05 -16.11
CA ILE A 529 22.44 -1.92 -17.05
C ILE A 529 23.82 -1.25 -17.14
N PRO A 530 24.54 -0.90 -16.05
CA PRO A 530 25.81 -0.21 -16.20
C PRO A 530 26.89 -1.07 -16.89
N PRO A 531 27.10 -2.35 -16.54
CA PRO A 531 27.98 -3.24 -17.30
C PRO A 531 27.56 -3.41 -18.76
N LEU A 532 26.25 -3.50 -19.04
CA LEU A 532 25.75 -3.61 -20.41
C LEU A 532 26.06 -2.35 -21.23
N VAL A 533 25.85 -1.16 -20.66
CA VAL A 533 26.20 0.14 -21.25
C VAL A 533 27.70 0.23 -21.48
N PHE A 534 28.50 -0.11 -20.47
CA PHE A 534 29.96 -0.13 -20.55
C PHE A 534 30.44 -0.99 -21.71
N VAL A 535 30.04 -2.27 -21.75
CA VAL A 535 30.50 -3.22 -22.76
C VAL A 535 30.03 -2.82 -24.16
N SER A 536 28.78 -2.38 -24.29
CA SER A 536 28.19 -2.03 -25.57
C SER A 536 28.82 -0.78 -26.19
N LEU A 537 29.17 0.22 -25.38
CA LEU A 537 29.76 1.46 -25.87
C LEU A 537 31.28 1.36 -26.08
N ILE A 538 31.99 0.61 -25.23
CA ILE A 538 33.45 0.53 -25.28
C ILE A 538 33.96 -0.53 -26.27
N PHE A 539 33.38 -1.73 -26.28
CA PHE A 539 33.95 -2.86 -27.03
C PHE A 539 33.27 -3.14 -28.37
N MET A 540 32.19 -2.43 -28.71
CA MET A 540 31.46 -2.64 -29.96
C MET A 540 31.44 -1.37 -30.82
N PRO A 541 31.41 -1.49 -32.16
CA PRO A 541 31.09 -0.37 -33.03
C PRO A 541 29.75 0.25 -32.63
N LEU A 542 29.64 1.58 -32.66
CA LEU A 542 28.49 2.30 -32.08
C LEU A 542 27.14 1.78 -32.57
N GLY A 543 26.98 1.53 -33.88
CA GLY A 543 25.73 1.01 -34.43
C GLY A 543 25.31 -0.34 -33.84
N ILE A 544 26.27 -1.24 -33.59
CA ILE A 544 26.02 -2.53 -32.95
C ILE A 544 25.78 -2.35 -31.45
N GLY A 545 26.57 -1.52 -30.78
CA GLY A 545 26.41 -1.21 -29.36
C GLY A 545 25.02 -0.65 -29.03
N LEU A 546 24.55 0.33 -29.81
CA LEU A 546 23.21 0.90 -29.67
C LEU A 546 22.11 -0.13 -29.93
N ALA A 547 22.30 -1.03 -30.89
CA ALA A 547 21.34 -2.12 -31.15
C ALA A 547 21.27 -3.11 -29.96
N VAL A 548 22.42 -3.45 -29.35
CA VAL A 548 22.47 -4.29 -28.14
C VAL A 548 21.79 -3.61 -26.96
N LEU A 549 21.99 -2.30 -26.76
CA LEU A 549 21.30 -1.54 -25.73
C LEU A 549 19.79 -1.51 -25.95
N ALA A 550 19.35 -1.23 -27.18
CA ALA A 550 17.94 -1.25 -27.54
C ALA A 550 17.29 -2.62 -27.26
N ALA A 551 18.00 -3.71 -27.60
CA ALA A 551 17.56 -5.07 -27.30
C ALA A 551 17.49 -5.33 -25.78
N GLY A 552 18.47 -4.87 -25.01
CA GLY A 552 18.47 -4.96 -23.54
C GLY A 552 17.30 -4.21 -22.90
N PHE A 553 17.01 -2.98 -23.34
CA PHE A 553 15.86 -2.21 -22.89
C PHE A 553 14.53 -2.86 -23.29
N ALA A 554 14.43 -3.37 -24.53
CA ALA A 554 13.25 -4.10 -24.97
C ALA A 554 13.01 -5.34 -24.10
N LEU A 555 14.05 -6.11 -23.77
CA LEU A 555 13.98 -7.24 -22.86
C LEU A 555 13.53 -6.81 -21.45
N ALA A 556 14.04 -5.70 -20.94
CA ALA A 556 13.62 -5.15 -19.65
C ALA A 556 12.13 -4.78 -19.61
N VAL A 557 11.61 -4.18 -20.70
CA VAL A 557 10.19 -3.85 -20.83
C VAL A 557 9.33 -5.10 -20.97
N ILE A 558 9.74 -6.06 -21.81
CA ILE A 558 9.01 -7.31 -22.05
C ILE A 558 8.94 -8.13 -20.76
N THR A 559 10.05 -8.30 -20.04
CA THR A 559 10.07 -9.01 -18.75
C THR A 559 9.17 -8.33 -17.70
N ASN A 560 9.07 -7.00 -17.70
CA ASN A 560 8.10 -6.28 -16.87
C ASN A 560 6.66 -6.63 -17.21
N ALA A 561 6.32 -6.57 -18.50
CA ALA A 561 5.00 -6.88 -18.97
C ALA A 561 4.62 -8.34 -18.67
N ILE A 562 5.56 -9.27 -18.82
CA ILE A 562 5.36 -10.70 -18.50
C ILE A 562 5.10 -10.88 -17.01
N ILE A 563 5.95 -10.33 -16.13
CA ILE A 563 5.77 -10.48 -14.69
C ILE A 563 4.43 -9.90 -14.25
N ASN A 564 4.10 -8.68 -14.65
CA ASN A 564 2.85 -8.02 -14.25
C ASN A 564 1.58 -8.77 -14.68
N ARG A 565 1.64 -9.66 -15.69
CA ARG A 565 0.51 -10.55 -16.03
C ARG A 565 0.22 -11.60 -14.96
N PHE A 566 1.20 -11.92 -14.12
CA PHE A 566 1.07 -12.85 -13.00
C PHE A 566 0.76 -12.14 -11.68
N GLU A 567 0.36 -10.87 -11.72
CA GLU A 567 -0.10 -10.17 -10.51
C GLU A 567 -1.29 -10.93 -9.90
N PRO A 568 -1.17 -11.38 -8.64
CA PRO A 568 -2.23 -12.16 -8.01
C PRO A 568 -3.44 -11.28 -7.80
N LYS A 569 -4.62 -11.87 -7.99
CA LYS A 569 -5.91 -11.25 -7.70
C LYS A 569 -6.50 -11.92 -6.47
N HIS A 570 -7.20 -11.15 -5.64
CA HIS A 570 -8.00 -11.71 -4.56
C HIS A 570 -9.00 -12.72 -5.14
N GLU A 571 -9.12 -13.87 -4.48
CA GLU A 571 -10.12 -14.86 -4.86
C GLU A 571 -11.53 -14.34 -4.53
N LYS A 572 -12.52 -14.86 -5.26
CA LYS A 572 -13.92 -14.60 -4.90
C LYS A 572 -14.18 -15.18 -3.51
N LEU A 573 -15.06 -14.52 -2.75
CA LEU A 573 -15.47 -15.00 -1.43
C LEU A 573 -15.97 -16.45 -1.52
N PRO A 574 -15.60 -17.32 -0.55
CA PRO A 574 -15.92 -18.73 -0.64
C PRO A 574 -17.43 -18.96 -0.51
N TYR A 575 -18.01 -19.76 -1.41
CA TYR A 575 -19.40 -20.20 -1.31
C TYR A 575 -19.51 -21.39 -0.35
N PHE A 576 -20.70 -21.57 0.21
CA PHE A 576 -20.97 -22.72 1.07
C PHE A 576 -21.38 -23.94 0.22
N ASN A 577 -20.71 -25.07 0.44
CA ASN A 577 -21.01 -26.35 -0.19
C ASN A 577 -21.22 -27.40 0.89
N GLU A 578 -22.44 -27.95 0.97
CA GLU A 578 -22.82 -28.92 2.00
C GLU A 578 -22.01 -30.22 1.91
N ALA A 579 -21.67 -30.69 0.70
CA ALA A 579 -20.88 -31.90 0.50
C ALA A 579 -19.44 -31.72 0.97
N ASP A 580 -18.82 -30.58 0.63
CA ASP A 580 -17.46 -30.25 1.08
C ASP A 580 -17.41 -30.07 2.60
N TYR A 581 -18.45 -29.43 3.17
CA TYR A 581 -18.60 -29.27 4.61
C TYR A 581 -18.73 -30.62 5.32
N ALA A 582 -19.60 -31.52 4.83
CA ALA A 582 -19.79 -32.83 5.43
C ALA A 582 -18.50 -33.67 5.39
N ALA A 583 -17.77 -33.61 4.27
CA ALA A 583 -16.48 -34.27 4.13
C ALA A 583 -15.45 -33.72 5.14
N PHE A 584 -15.39 -32.40 5.32
CA PHE A 584 -14.50 -31.77 6.31
C PHE A 584 -14.93 -32.06 7.76
N ALA A 585 -16.23 -31.98 8.06
CA ALA A 585 -16.75 -32.20 9.40
C ALA A 585 -16.51 -33.64 9.90
N SER A 586 -16.42 -34.61 8.99
CA SER A 586 -16.08 -36.00 9.30
C SER A 586 -14.64 -36.20 9.78
N ASN A 587 -13.72 -35.35 9.31
CA ASN A 587 -12.31 -35.37 9.70
C ASN A 587 -11.71 -33.95 9.65
N PRO A 588 -11.92 -33.12 10.68
CA PRO A 588 -11.55 -31.71 10.65
C PRO A 588 -10.03 -31.53 10.70
N ASP A 589 -9.43 -31.42 9.51
CA ASP A 589 -8.01 -31.18 9.26
C ASP A 589 -7.82 -30.05 8.24
N LEU A 590 -6.85 -29.18 8.52
CA LEU A 590 -6.47 -28.05 7.65
C LEU A 590 -5.99 -28.53 6.29
N LYS A 591 -5.25 -29.65 6.23
CA LYS A 591 -4.76 -30.20 4.96
C LYS A 591 -5.88 -30.58 4.01
N GLN A 592 -7.03 -31.02 4.53
CA GLN A 592 -8.20 -31.33 3.71
C GLN A 592 -8.82 -30.06 3.11
N LEU A 593 -8.83 -28.97 3.88
CA LEU A 593 -9.33 -27.67 3.42
C LEU A 593 -8.41 -27.09 2.34
N GLU A 594 -7.08 -27.16 2.53
CA GLU A 594 -6.06 -26.80 1.55
C GLU A 594 -6.19 -27.58 0.24
N ASN A 595 -6.39 -28.90 0.33
CA ASN A 595 -6.57 -29.73 -0.85
C ASN A 595 -7.84 -29.37 -1.64
N THR A 596 -8.89 -28.90 -0.95
CA THR A 596 -10.14 -28.48 -1.57
C THR A 596 -9.96 -27.12 -2.26
N ALA A 597 -9.36 -26.16 -1.56
CA ALA A 597 -9.03 -24.85 -2.11
C ALA A 597 -8.08 -24.96 -3.33
N ALA A 598 -7.05 -25.80 -3.23
CA ALA A 598 -6.12 -26.06 -4.33
C ALA A 598 -6.81 -26.67 -5.57
N LYS A 599 -7.81 -27.54 -5.37
CA LYS A 599 -8.62 -28.10 -6.47
C LYS A 599 -9.48 -27.03 -7.14
N GLU A 600 -10.11 -26.15 -6.37
CA GLU A 600 -10.92 -25.04 -6.89
C GLU A 600 -10.03 -24.03 -7.66
N ALA A 601 -8.88 -23.68 -7.10
CA ALA A 601 -7.90 -22.82 -7.75
C ALA A 601 -7.33 -23.43 -9.05
N LYS A 602 -7.06 -24.75 -9.08
CA LYS A 602 -6.63 -25.45 -10.30
C LYS A 602 -7.74 -25.50 -11.36
N LYS A 603 -9.01 -25.65 -10.96
CA LYS A 603 -10.16 -25.63 -11.87
C LYS A 603 -10.34 -24.27 -12.55
N GLY A 604 -10.06 -23.18 -11.82
CA GLY A 604 -10.01 -21.82 -12.37
C GLY A 604 -8.82 -21.54 -13.31
N ARG A 605 -7.65 -22.18 -13.09
CA ARG A 605 -6.47 -22.03 -13.97
C ARG A 605 -6.61 -22.72 -15.32
N ASN A 606 -7.41 -23.80 -15.42
CA ASN A 606 -7.66 -24.50 -16.69
C ASN A 606 -8.48 -23.68 -17.70
N LEU A 607 -9.01 -22.51 -17.34
CA LEU A 607 -9.72 -21.62 -18.27
C LEU A 607 -8.79 -20.68 -19.07
N PHE A 608 -7.49 -20.61 -18.75
CA PHE A 608 -6.57 -19.63 -19.35
C PHE A 608 -5.44 -20.24 -20.18
N GLY A 609 -5.60 -21.44 -20.73
CA GLY A 609 -4.74 -21.97 -21.81
C GLY A 609 -3.23 -21.91 -21.59
N LEU A 610 -2.76 -21.71 -20.35
CA LEU A 610 -1.36 -21.76 -20.02
C LEU A 610 -1.00 -23.23 -19.96
N MET A 611 0.02 -23.59 -20.76
CA MET A 611 0.65 -24.90 -20.75
C MET A 611 0.70 -25.43 -19.31
N LYS A 612 0.20 -26.65 -19.11
CA LYS A 612 0.51 -27.42 -17.90
C LYS A 612 2.02 -27.26 -17.67
N PRO A 613 2.48 -26.83 -16.47
CA PRO A 613 3.89 -26.91 -16.14
C PRO A 613 4.33 -28.34 -16.47
N SER A 614 5.45 -28.50 -17.17
CA SER A 614 5.97 -29.86 -17.40
C SER A 614 6.13 -30.54 -16.04
N GLU A 615 5.96 -31.87 -16.00
CA GLU A 615 6.12 -32.65 -14.76
C GLU A 615 7.43 -32.31 -14.04
N ASP A 616 8.47 -31.98 -14.80
CA ASP A 616 9.77 -31.55 -14.30
C ASP A 616 9.75 -30.25 -13.50
N TYR A 617 8.91 -29.27 -13.87
CA TYR A 617 8.79 -28.00 -13.16
C TYR A 617 8.06 -28.17 -11.82
N THR A 618 7.06 -29.04 -11.77
CA THR A 618 6.40 -29.43 -10.52
C THR A 618 7.33 -30.20 -9.59
N LYS A 619 8.18 -31.08 -10.12
CA LYS A 619 9.20 -31.79 -9.33
C LYS A 619 10.27 -30.83 -8.76
N LEU A 620 10.70 -29.84 -9.53
CA LEU A 620 11.64 -28.80 -9.08
C LEU A 620 11.05 -27.87 -8.00
N ALA A 621 9.72 -27.69 -7.97
CA ALA A 621 9.06 -26.87 -6.96
C ALA A 621 8.71 -27.65 -5.67
N GLU A 622 8.67 -28.99 -5.75
CA GLU A 622 8.39 -29.89 -4.63
C GLU A 622 9.66 -30.37 -3.92
N GLU A 623 10.85 -30.11 -4.47
CA GLU A 623 12.12 -30.32 -3.76
C GLU A 623 12.26 -29.27 -2.62
N PRO A 624 12.36 -29.70 -1.35
CA PRO A 624 12.67 -28.79 -0.27
C PRO A 624 14.05 -28.17 -0.53
N SER A 625 14.14 -26.85 -0.54
CA SER A 625 15.46 -26.19 -0.60
C SER A 625 16.22 -26.55 0.67
N ASN A 626 17.16 -27.51 0.58
CA ASN A 626 18.24 -27.70 1.54
C ASN A 626 19.24 -26.53 1.42
N ALA A 627 18.75 -25.32 1.64
CA ALA A 627 19.56 -24.15 1.86
C ALA A 627 19.44 -23.81 3.34
N ASP A 628 20.35 -24.38 4.13
CA ASP A 628 20.71 -23.86 5.43
C ASP A 628 21.21 -22.42 5.25
N LEU A 629 20.27 -21.48 5.21
CA LEU A 629 20.56 -20.08 5.46
C LEU A 629 20.84 -19.95 6.95
N ALA A 630 22.13 -20.04 7.29
CA ALA A 630 22.65 -19.74 8.60
C ALA A 630 22.02 -18.44 9.12
N VAL A 631 21.24 -18.57 10.18
CA VAL A 631 20.71 -17.46 10.97
C VAL A 631 21.91 -16.67 11.48
N ILE A 632 22.18 -15.50 10.91
CA ILE A 632 23.08 -14.53 11.49
C ILE A 632 22.37 -14.01 12.75
N ASN A 633 22.80 -14.50 13.91
CA ASN A 633 22.39 -14.00 15.22
C ASN A 633 22.80 -12.53 15.35
N THR A 634 21.84 -11.61 15.27
CA THR A 634 22.04 -10.17 15.48
C THR A 634 22.02 -9.79 16.96
N HIS A 635 22.59 -10.62 17.85
CA HIS A 635 22.57 -10.34 19.29
C HIS A 635 23.74 -9.51 19.82
N ASP A 636 24.70 -9.11 18.98
CA ASP A 636 25.87 -8.30 19.37
C ASP A 636 26.02 -7.02 18.53
N LEU A 637 25.04 -6.12 18.62
CA LEU A 637 25.26 -4.70 18.33
C LEU A 637 24.78 -3.88 19.52
N GLY A 638 25.62 -3.86 20.57
CA GLY A 638 25.58 -2.82 21.58
C GLY A 638 26.08 -1.52 20.96
N PHE A 639 25.25 -0.48 20.99
CA PHE A 639 25.68 0.90 20.81
C PHE A 639 25.17 1.74 21.98
N CYS A 640 26.13 2.37 22.65
CA CYS A 640 25.95 3.58 23.45
C CYS A 640 25.47 4.75 22.58
#